data_AF-A0A321L731-F1
#
_entry.id   AF-A0A321L731-F1
#
_cell.length_a   1.000
_cell.length_b   1.000
_cell.length_c   1.000
_cell.angle_alpha   90.00
_cell.angle_beta   90.00
_cell.angle_gamma   90.00
#
_symmetry.space_group_name_H-M   'P 1'
#
loop_
_entity.id
_entity.type
_entity.pdbx_description
1 polymer ?
#
loop_
_entity_poly.entity_id
_entity_poly.type
_entity_poly.pdbx_seq_one_letter_code
_entity_poly.pdbx_strand_id
1 'polypeptide(L)'
;MSDSLQKIRTGDNSANQSRAEDPASQIVFEALSRIAQGDLSVRVQNGQQGLSPDRRQLILNVDEMARRLRYIVGRLQRAADSIETGVGEVLRGTQALSIGVLDEGQSVEETSRSISEINSSMQSIGESLHTLSELSQSTSRSIIDMASSITNVSENSDELAQYVDETALAIEQMATSIRKVAESTETLAESAETTARAMEAIDASTRHIGESVNETTVLAEEVALSADSGSQLVAETAESMAKIKEAIDAATETITRLGQRSDHIGEVTHVITEIADRTNMLALNAAILAAQAGSQGRGFRIVADEIKEMSERTTASTREIEDMIKGVREDVAETIERVAVGWQRASSGVELASRAAELLSEIREKTNTSSDRIRSIADATAIQASESHTVLEAASLVRRQARGIEKAAGEQALTSRRIGERAVHMSELTERVRRAAGEQAQVSKDIAKAVKELTSAVEQIRGASAEQASGAGQVLRAVEIIREVAARNQASISGINSAVDLLVREADLLNREVEAFKLPTPERGGHLRLALRASQMSLDPVGVSSISRVEVIANVFEGLVQFGERAEIRPGVAERWEISPDGRVYTFYLREQAKFHNGRRVRSDDVKYSFERQMRQNEDAAAWVFRPLVGAELFMAGENESVAGIQVINEQVLRLELTQPVAFFLSTLCTDYGYIVPREDVERPVPEFGRRPIGSGPLRVVEPAAENAVHMERFQGYWNPDLPYIDSLTVRFGMTAEETFDAFINGDLDYISDLPLTYLTELKERTGEVHLLEALQLQTRMLIFDCERPPLSDVRVRQAICYAINQQQFLKDVYGGIAEAATGPIPPGLLGYDPSQTGYPRDVDRARDLLDQAGYTEGFDTEIWWLDTVNSAVECLKNDLAEIGIRVEFRYVSAAEMQRGLRSKTVPIAGRDWYADYPDPDNFTYVLFNSKNQNLFTVTYASEEVDRLTEEARSVMNREQRAEIYERVTGLLLEDAPCAFLAHRRSFVAYRPELEGVTLHLLSPFITPKDLWFAGHRSLAAT
;
A
#
# COMPACT_ATOMS: atom_id res chain seq x y z
N MET A 1 44.07 11.90 -85.48
CA MET A 1 44.49 10.92 -86.51
C MET A 1 43.76 11.24 -87.82
N SER A 2 44.27 12.22 -88.57
CA SER A 2 43.65 12.78 -89.77
C SER A 2 44.63 12.65 -90.94
N ASP A 3 44.96 11.41 -91.34
CA ASP A 3 45.83 11.22 -92.52
C ASP A 3 45.75 9.82 -93.16
N SER A 4 44.54 9.22 -93.23
CA SER A 4 44.39 7.90 -93.90
C SER A 4 43.12 7.74 -94.75
N LEU A 5 42.38 8.82 -95.03
CA LEU A 5 41.14 8.78 -95.81
C LEU A 5 41.22 9.48 -97.17
N GLN A 6 42.41 9.54 -97.79
CA GLN A 6 42.59 10.21 -99.09
C GLN A 6 43.39 9.41 -100.12
N LYS A 7 43.29 8.07 -100.10
CA LYS A 7 43.73 7.21 -101.21
C LYS A 7 42.82 5.99 -101.35
N ILE A 8 41.62 6.17 -101.90
CA ILE A 8 40.87 5.20 -102.73
C ILE A 8 39.83 6.04 -103.49
N ARG A 9 40.22 6.60 -104.64
CA ARG A 9 39.28 7.25 -105.58
C ARG A 9 39.83 7.22 -107.01
N THR A 10 40.25 6.04 -107.45
CA THR A 10 40.43 5.62 -108.85
C THR A 10 40.46 4.09 -108.78
N GLY A 11 39.38 3.37 -109.04
CA GLY A 11 38.85 3.15 -110.37
C GLY A 11 39.54 1.91 -110.95
N ASP A 12 39.02 0.72 -110.67
CA ASP A 12 39.11 -0.37 -111.63
C ASP A 12 37.88 -1.28 -111.50
N ASN A 13 37.24 -1.50 -112.65
CA ASN A 13 35.89 -2.01 -112.79
C ASN A 13 35.97 -3.22 -113.72
N SER A 14 36.24 -4.41 -113.17
CA SER A 14 36.04 -5.66 -113.90
C SER A 14 35.98 -6.85 -112.94
N ALA A 15 34.79 -7.14 -112.41
CA ALA A 15 34.31 -8.49 -112.13
C ALA A 15 32.99 -8.38 -111.36
N ASN A 16 31.88 -8.27 -112.09
CA ASN A 16 30.58 -8.55 -111.50
C ASN A 16 29.81 -9.49 -112.44
N GLN A 17 29.99 -10.79 -112.23
CA GLN A 17 29.07 -11.80 -112.72
C GLN A 17 28.82 -12.84 -111.63
N SER A 18 27.53 -12.92 -111.28
CA SER A 18 26.83 -14.06 -110.69
C SER A 18 27.46 -14.71 -109.46
N ARG A 19 27.10 -14.20 -108.28
CA ARG A 19 26.67 -15.10 -107.22
C ARG A 19 25.22 -14.77 -106.98
N ALA A 20 24.33 -15.69 -107.38
CA ALA A 20 22.98 -15.72 -106.85
C ALA A 20 23.15 -15.71 -105.33
N GLU A 21 22.80 -14.59 -104.71
CA GLU A 21 22.98 -14.38 -103.29
C GLU A 21 22.24 -15.49 -102.57
N ASP A 22 23.00 -16.19 -101.74
CA ASP A 22 22.50 -17.23 -100.88
C ASP A 22 21.33 -16.67 -100.06
N PRO A 23 20.10 -17.19 -100.22
CA PRO A 23 18.91 -16.64 -99.58
C PRO A 23 19.06 -16.46 -98.07
N ALA A 24 19.84 -17.32 -97.42
CA ALA A 24 20.17 -17.25 -96.00
C ALA A 24 20.94 -15.97 -95.62
N SER A 25 21.96 -15.64 -96.42
CA SER A 25 22.84 -14.50 -96.19
C SER A 25 22.08 -13.18 -96.40
N GLN A 26 21.13 -13.16 -97.33
CA GLN A 26 20.26 -12.02 -97.59
C GLN A 26 19.27 -11.79 -96.45
N ILE A 27 18.65 -12.85 -95.92
CA ILE A 27 17.74 -12.79 -94.76
C ILE A 27 18.46 -12.28 -93.50
N VAL A 28 19.65 -12.80 -93.21
CA VAL A 28 20.46 -12.33 -92.06
C VAL A 28 20.89 -10.88 -92.24
N PHE A 29 21.33 -10.51 -93.44
CA PHE A 29 21.74 -9.14 -93.75
C PHE A 29 20.57 -8.15 -93.60
N GLU A 30 19.40 -8.50 -94.12
CA GLU A 30 18.20 -7.66 -94.04
C GLU A 30 17.69 -7.52 -92.60
N ALA A 31 17.70 -8.61 -91.82
CA ALA A 31 17.37 -8.58 -90.40
C ALA A 31 18.35 -7.73 -89.59
N LEU A 32 19.66 -7.93 -89.77
CA LEU A 32 20.69 -7.11 -89.11
C LEU A 32 20.61 -5.64 -89.53
N SER A 33 20.29 -5.35 -90.79
CA SER A 33 20.17 -3.97 -91.28
C SER A 33 18.98 -3.26 -90.62
N ARG A 34 17.83 -3.94 -90.49
CA ARG A 34 16.66 -3.37 -89.80
C ARG A 34 16.88 -3.24 -88.29
N ILE A 35 17.48 -4.24 -87.64
CA ILE A 35 17.89 -4.16 -86.22
C ILE A 35 18.86 -2.97 -86.01
N ALA A 36 19.83 -2.79 -86.91
CA ALA A 36 20.78 -1.67 -86.85
C ALA A 36 20.13 -0.31 -87.09
N GLN A 37 18.95 -0.27 -87.74
CA GLN A 37 18.14 0.94 -87.91
C GLN A 37 17.15 1.16 -86.74
N GLY A 38 17.24 0.36 -85.67
CA GLY A 38 16.36 0.45 -84.51
C GLY A 38 15.04 -0.29 -84.67
N ASP A 39 14.76 -0.89 -85.82
CA ASP A 39 13.55 -1.70 -86.00
C ASP A 39 13.73 -3.08 -85.35
N LEU A 40 13.32 -3.17 -84.08
CA LEU A 40 13.34 -4.40 -83.32
C LEU A 40 12.07 -5.24 -83.53
N SER A 41 11.11 -4.79 -84.35
CA SER A 41 9.92 -5.59 -84.68
C SER A 41 10.21 -6.73 -85.66
N VAL A 42 11.43 -6.79 -86.20
CA VAL A 42 11.85 -7.78 -87.19
C VAL A 42 11.98 -9.17 -86.60
N ARG A 43 11.50 -10.17 -87.36
CA ARG A 43 11.65 -11.59 -87.07
C ARG A 43 12.46 -12.27 -88.16
N VAL A 44 13.42 -13.09 -87.76
CA VAL A 44 14.23 -13.86 -88.71
C VAL A 44 13.60 -15.24 -88.87
N GLN A 45 12.73 -15.42 -89.87
CA GLN A 45 11.97 -16.67 -90.04
C GLN A 45 12.88 -17.87 -90.38
N ASN A 46 12.68 -18.98 -89.67
CA ASN A 46 13.49 -20.21 -89.76
C ASN A 46 13.09 -21.17 -90.92
N GLY A 47 12.35 -20.67 -91.91
CA GLY A 47 11.52 -21.50 -92.79
C GLY A 47 12.16 -22.26 -93.96
N GLN A 48 13.49 -22.25 -94.15
CA GLN A 48 14.09 -22.90 -95.33
C GLN A 48 14.77 -24.24 -95.04
N GLN A 49 14.12 -25.33 -95.49
CA GLN A 49 14.76 -26.64 -95.64
C GLN A 49 15.91 -26.53 -96.67
N GLY A 50 17.15 -26.77 -96.23
CA GLY A 50 18.36 -26.75 -97.09
C GLY A 50 19.55 -25.96 -96.54
N LEU A 51 19.41 -25.27 -95.40
CA LEU A 51 20.47 -24.48 -94.79
C LEU A 51 21.50 -25.31 -94.01
N SER A 52 22.79 -24.98 -94.14
CA SER A 52 23.87 -25.59 -93.36
C SER A 52 23.74 -25.26 -91.87
N PRO A 53 24.23 -26.13 -90.96
CA PRO A 53 24.13 -25.94 -89.51
C PRO A 53 24.64 -24.56 -89.04
N ASP A 54 25.81 -24.14 -89.53
CA ASP A 54 26.43 -22.85 -89.15
C ASP A 54 25.58 -21.64 -89.53
N ARG A 55 24.90 -21.69 -90.68
CA ARG A 55 24.03 -20.60 -91.16
C ARG A 55 22.73 -20.53 -90.36
N ARG A 56 22.19 -21.68 -89.96
CA ARG A 56 21.03 -21.77 -89.06
C ARG A 56 21.37 -21.19 -87.69
N GLN A 57 22.54 -21.55 -87.13
CA GLN A 57 23.01 -21.00 -85.87
C GLN A 57 23.21 -19.48 -85.91
N LEU A 58 23.72 -18.94 -87.03
CA LEU A 58 23.88 -17.50 -87.21
C LEU A 58 22.52 -16.77 -87.21
N ILE A 59 21.52 -17.31 -87.90
CA ILE A 59 20.14 -16.78 -87.88
C ILE A 59 19.58 -16.78 -86.46
N LEU A 60 19.74 -17.89 -85.74
CA LEU A 60 19.28 -18.03 -84.34
C LEU A 60 19.97 -17.03 -83.41
N ASN A 61 21.28 -16.83 -83.55
CA ASN A 61 22.02 -15.87 -82.71
C ASN A 61 21.60 -14.41 -82.99
N VAL A 62 21.26 -14.07 -84.24
CA VAL A 62 20.79 -12.72 -84.60
C VAL A 62 19.37 -12.49 -84.08
N ASP A 63 18.49 -13.48 -84.16
CA ASP A 63 17.14 -13.40 -83.60
C ASP A 63 17.18 -13.31 -82.06
N GLU A 64 18.04 -14.10 -81.43
CA GLU A 64 18.35 -14.03 -79.98
C GLU A 64 18.82 -12.63 -79.57
N MET A 65 19.74 -12.03 -80.35
CA MET A 65 20.24 -10.69 -80.12
C MET A 65 19.12 -9.65 -80.25
N ALA A 66 18.30 -9.72 -81.30
CA ALA A 66 17.16 -8.84 -81.53
C ALA A 66 16.16 -8.90 -80.37
N ARG A 67 15.88 -10.11 -79.87
CA ARG A 67 14.97 -10.33 -78.75
C ARG A 67 15.54 -9.85 -77.42
N ARG A 68 16.81 -10.10 -77.13
CA ARG A 68 17.47 -9.54 -75.93
C ARG A 68 17.45 -8.02 -75.97
N LEU A 69 17.68 -7.43 -77.13
CA LEU A 69 17.54 -5.99 -77.35
C LEU A 69 16.09 -5.55 -77.14
N ARG A 70 15.07 -6.23 -77.70
CA ARG A 70 13.64 -5.94 -77.43
C ARG A 70 13.33 -5.96 -75.94
N TYR A 71 13.79 -6.99 -75.23
CA TYR A 71 13.58 -7.14 -73.79
C TYR A 71 14.26 -6.02 -73.00
N ILE A 72 15.51 -5.68 -73.34
CA ILE A 72 16.26 -4.60 -72.69
C ILE A 72 15.61 -3.24 -72.98
N VAL A 73 15.30 -2.94 -74.24
CA VAL A 73 14.67 -1.69 -74.67
C VAL A 73 13.27 -1.55 -74.07
N GLY A 74 12.44 -2.59 -74.09
CA GLY A 74 11.13 -2.58 -73.44
C GLY A 74 11.21 -2.44 -71.92
N ARG A 75 12.26 -3.01 -71.30
CA ARG A 75 12.57 -2.74 -69.88
C ARG A 75 13.02 -1.31 -69.65
N LEU A 76 13.83 -0.72 -70.53
CA LEU A 76 14.27 0.67 -70.44
C LEU A 76 13.11 1.64 -70.62
N GLN A 77 12.17 1.34 -71.52
CA GLN A 77 10.95 2.12 -71.72
C GLN A 77 10.07 2.11 -70.47
N ARG A 78 9.76 0.91 -69.95
CA ARG A 78 9.01 0.79 -68.69
C ARG A 78 9.75 1.43 -67.51
N ALA A 79 11.07 1.36 -67.50
CA ALA A 79 11.88 2.03 -66.48
C ALA A 79 11.80 3.55 -66.62
N ALA A 80 11.84 4.10 -67.84
CA ALA A 80 11.69 5.52 -68.12
C ALA A 80 10.29 6.02 -67.71
N ASP A 81 9.23 5.31 -68.10
CA ASP A 81 7.84 5.64 -67.70
C ASP A 81 7.65 5.54 -66.17
N SER A 82 8.30 4.56 -65.54
CA SER A 82 8.30 4.42 -64.08
C SER A 82 9.11 5.53 -63.39
N ILE A 83 10.22 5.98 -63.98
CA ILE A 83 10.96 7.16 -63.50
C ILE A 83 10.10 8.41 -63.63
N GLU A 84 9.37 8.60 -64.73
CA GLU A 84 8.49 9.75 -64.94
C GLU A 84 7.34 9.77 -63.93
N THR A 85 6.71 8.60 -63.70
CA THR A 85 5.67 8.43 -62.68
C THR A 85 6.22 8.68 -61.27
N GLY A 86 7.39 8.08 -60.96
CA GLY A 86 8.07 8.23 -59.68
C GLY A 86 8.53 9.65 -59.42
N VAL A 87 8.96 10.38 -60.45
CA VAL A 87 9.26 11.81 -60.37
C VAL A 87 8.00 12.61 -60.01
N GLY A 88 6.85 12.30 -60.60
CA GLY A 88 5.58 12.94 -60.25
C GLY A 88 5.18 12.70 -58.78
N GLU A 89 5.54 11.56 -58.21
CA GLU A 89 5.38 11.28 -56.77
C GLU A 89 6.40 12.03 -55.92
N VAL A 90 7.68 12.05 -56.32
CA VAL A 90 8.74 12.78 -55.61
C VAL A 90 8.45 14.28 -55.60
N LEU A 91 7.98 14.87 -56.70
CA LEU A 91 7.60 16.29 -56.76
C LEU A 91 6.43 16.61 -55.83
N ARG A 92 5.39 15.77 -55.81
CA ARG A 92 4.28 15.94 -54.85
C ARG A 92 4.79 15.78 -53.41
N GLY A 93 5.70 14.85 -53.19
CA GLY A 93 6.38 14.62 -51.92
C GLY A 93 7.20 15.82 -51.47
N THR A 94 8.06 16.39 -52.33
CA THR A 94 8.89 17.56 -51.99
C THR A 94 8.06 18.82 -51.79
N GLN A 95 6.93 18.96 -52.49
CA GLN A 95 6.00 20.06 -52.30
C GLN A 95 5.29 19.96 -50.95
N ALA A 96 4.82 18.77 -50.57
CA ALA A 96 4.28 18.50 -49.24
C ALA A 96 5.36 18.69 -48.15
N LEU A 97 6.59 18.22 -48.39
CA LEU A 97 7.73 18.40 -47.49
C LEU A 97 8.07 19.88 -47.30
N SER A 98 8.01 20.69 -48.35
CA SER A 98 8.25 22.14 -48.27
C SER A 98 7.18 22.87 -47.47
N ILE A 99 5.92 22.44 -47.55
CA ILE A 99 4.85 22.95 -46.67
C ILE A 99 5.12 22.51 -45.24
N GLY A 100 5.50 21.24 -45.04
CA GLY A 100 5.85 20.70 -43.73
C GLY A 100 7.01 21.42 -43.05
N VAL A 101 8.06 21.79 -43.78
CA VAL A 101 9.20 22.57 -43.24
C VAL A 101 8.79 23.99 -42.83
N LEU A 102 7.81 24.59 -43.51
CA LEU A 102 7.25 25.89 -43.10
C LEU A 102 6.43 25.78 -41.81
N ASP A 103 5.57 24.76 -41.72
CA ASP A 103 4.79 24.47 -40.51
C ASP A 103 5.68 24.07 -39.33
N GLU A 104 6.76 23.32 -39.59
CA GLU A 104 7.80 22.98 -38.61
C GLU A 104 8.47 24.25 -38.09
N GLY A 105 8.81 25.20 -38.97
CA GLY A 105 9.37 26.49 -38.56
C GLY A 105 8.46 27.29 -37.62
N GLN A 106 7.16 27.34 -37.90
CA GLN A 106 6.19 28.02 -37.03
C GLN A 106 6.00 27.27 -35.70
N SER A 107 5.92 25.95 -35.74
CA SER A 107 5.81 25.09 -34.57
C SER A 107 7.04 25.18 -33.66
N VAL A 108 8.23 25.32 -34.26
CA VAL A 108 9.52 25.55 -33.57
C VAL A 108 9.51 26.90 -32.85
N GLU A 109 8.97 27.98 -33.44
CA GLU A 109 8.81 29.27 -32.76
C GLU A 109 7.82 29.21 -31.58
N GLU A 110 6.68 28.54 -31.75
CA GLU A 110 5.72 28.33 -30.67
C GLU A 110 6.29 27.47 -29.54
N THR A 111 7.02 26.41 -29.89
CA THR A 111 7.71 25.55 -28.93
C THR A 111 8.79 26.34 -28.18
N SER A 112 9.60 27.14 -28.88
CA SER A 112 10.63 27.98 -28.28
C SER A 112 10.03 28.97 -27.26
N ARG A 113 8.92 29.62 -27.63
CA ARG A 113 8.18 30.53 -26.73
C ARG A 113 7.66 29.79 -25.49
N SER A 114 7.01 28.65 -25.69
CA SER A 114 6.42 27.84 -24.62
C SER A 114 7.49 27.29 -23.67
N ILE A 115 8.63 26.83 -24.19
CA ILE A 115 9.76 26.37 -23.37
C ILE A 115 10.42 27.54 -22.62
N SER A 116 10.46 28.73 -23.20
CA SER A 116 10.95 29.94 -22.51
C SER A 116 10.03 30.30 -21.32
N GLU A 117 8.72 30.22 -21.49
CA GLU A 117 7.73 30.40 -20.42
C GLU A 117 7.85 29.32 -19.34
N ILE A 118 8.10 28.06 -19.73
CA ILE A 118 8.37 26.96 -18.78
C ILE A 118 9.64 27.27 -17.97
N ASN A 119 10.71 27.75 -18.62
CA ASN A 119 11.95 28.06 -17.93
C ASN A 119 11.77 29.22 -16.92
N SER A 120 11.00 30.25 -17.28
CA SER A 120 10.61 31.33 -16.36
C SER A 120 9.73 30.82 -15.20
N SER A 121 8.80 29.92 -15.48
CA SER A 121 7.97 29.28 -14.45
C SER A 121 8.80 28.43 -13.50
N MET A 122 9.81 27.70 -13.98
CA MET A 122 10.73 26.93 -13.15
C MET A 122 11.56 27.83 -12.23
N GLN A 123 11.98 29.01 -12.69
CA GLN A 123 12.62 30.00 -11.81
C GLN A 123 11.69 30.46 -10.69
N SER A 124 10.43 30.75 -11.01
CA SER A 124 9.43 31.16 -10.00
C SER A 124 9.09 30.04 -9.01
N ILE A 125 9.04 28.78 -9.47
CA ILE A 125 8.92 27.60 -8.60
C ILE A 125 10.14 27.49 -7.68
N GLY A 126 11.35 27.72 -8.21
CA GLY A 126 12.58 27.76 -7.41
C GLY A 126 12.53 28.78 -6.28
N GLU A 127 12.07 30.01 -6.55
CA GLU A 127 11.86 31.04 -5.53
C GLU A 127 10.79 30.63 -4.51
N SER A 128 9.67 30.07 -4.97
CA SER A 128 8.58 29.61 -4.09
C SER A 128 9.02 28.47 -3.17
N LEU A 129 9.85 27.54 -3.67
CA LEU A 129 10.43 26.45 -2.88
C LEU A 129 11.42 26.97 -1.84
N HIS A 130 12.15 28.04 -2.15
CA HIS A 130 13.02 28.69 -1.18
C HIS A 130 12.20 29.25 0.00
N THR A 131 11.12 29.99 -0.29
CA THR A 131 10.19 30.50 0.74
C THR A 131 9.52 29.36 1.52
N LEU A 132 9.12 28.27 0.86
CA LEU A 132 8.52 27.11 1.53
C LEU A 132 9.53 26.40 2.45
N SER A 133 10.80 26.35 2.06
CA SER A 133 11.90 25.83 2.89
C SER A 133 12.12 26.68 4.13
N GLU A 134 12.14 28.01 4.00
CA GLU A 134 12.22 28.93 5.15
C GLU A 134 11.02 28.76 6.09
N LEU A 135 9.80 28.66 5.54
CA LEU A 135 8.59 28.44 6.33
C LEU A 135 8.61 27.08 7.04
N SER A 136 9.08 26.02 6.37
CA SER A 136 9.26 24.69 6.95
C SER A 136 10.25 24.72 8.11
N GLN A 137 11.39 25.39 7.95
CA GLN A 137 12.38 25.58 9.01
C GLN A 137 11.81 26.38 10.20
N SER A 138 11.05 27.45 9.94
CA SER A 138 10.37 28.21 10.99
C SER A 138 9.34 27.36 11.73
N THR A 139 8.54 26.59 11.01
CA THR A 139 7.53 25.69 11.59
C THR A 139 8.19 24.60 12.44
N SER A 140 9.31 24.05 12.00
CA SER A 140 10.11 23.09 12.75
C SER A 140 10.58 23.66 14.09
N ARG A 141 11.09 24.90 14.11
CA ARG A 141 11.46 25.59 15.36
C ARG A 141 10.26 25.77 16.29
N SER A 142 9.10 26.20 15.77
CA SER A 142 7.89 26.33 16.57
C SER A 142 7.40 25.01 17.16
N ILE A 143 7.57 23.88 16.46
CA ILE A 143 7.24 22.55 17.00
C ILE A 143 8.21 22.14 18.12
N ILE A 144 9.49 22.47 18.01
CA ILE A 144 10.47 22.24 19.08
C ILE A 144 10.10 23.06 20.32
N ASP A 145 9.76 24.34 20.17
CA ASP A 145 9.33 25.21 21.27
C ASP A 145 8.02 24.72 21.90
N MET A 146 7.08 24.24 21.07
CA MET A 146 5.84 23.62 21.52
C MET A 146 6.10 22.33 22.31
N ALA A 147 7.01 21.48 21.84
CA ALA A 147 7.40 20.26 22.55
C ALA A 147 8.00 20.59 23.93
N SER A 148 8.87 21.61 24.03
CA SER A 148 9.39 22.08 25.32
C SER A 148 8.29 22.61 26.23
N SER A 149 7.33 23.34 25.67
CA SER A 149 6.19 23.89 26.44
C SER A 149 5.29 22.77 26.98
N ILE A 150 5.05 21.71 26.19
CA ILE A 150 4.28 20.53 26.61
C ILE A 150 5.00 19.79 27.74
N THR A 151 6.33 19.64 27.65
CA THR A 151 7.14 19.08 28.75
C THR A 151 6.96 19.89 30.03
N ASN A 152 7.06 21.22 29.97
CA ASN A 152 6.86 22.08 31.14
C ASN A 152 5.43 21.96 31.71
N VAL A 153 4.40 21.83 30.87
CA VAL A 153 3.01 21.63 31.32
C VAL A 153 2.85 20.28 32.01
N SER A 154 3.47 19.21 31.49
CA SER A 154 3.47 17.89 32.14
C SER A 154 4.18 17.94 33.50
N GLU A 155 5.37 18.53 33.58
CA GLU A 155 6.12 18.69 34.83
C GLU A 155 5.33 19.50 35.87
N ASN A 156 4.73 20.63 35.46
CA ASN A 156 3.86 21.42 36.34
C ASN A 156 2.60 20.67 36.78
N SER A 157 2.07 19.76 35.94
CA SER A 157 0.92 18.94 36.28
C SER A 157 1.29 17.87 37.30
N ASP A 158 2.48 17.26 37.18
CA ASP A 158 3.00 16.31 38.16
C ASP A 158 3.26 17.00 39.51
N GLU A 159 3.84 18.20 39.50
CA GLU A 159 4.05 18.99 40.72
C GLU A 159 2.71 19.39 41.38
N LEU A 160 1.72 19.80 40.57
CA LEU A 160 0.38 20.12 41.05
C LEU A 160 -0.33 18.89 41.63
N ALA A 161 -0.16 17.71 41.04
CA ALA A 161 -0.70 16.46 41.58
C ALA A 161 -0.12 16.17 42.97
N GLN A 162 1.20 16.34 43.12
CA GLN A 162 1.86 16.20 44.41
C GLN A 162 1.31 17.19 45.46
N TYR A 163 1.13 18.47 45.11
CA TYR A 163 0.56 19.45 46.04
C TYR A 163 -0.88 19.12 46.44
N VAL A 164 -1.68 18.57 45.52
CA VAL A 164 -3.06 18.14 45.80
C VAL A 164 -3.08 16.96 46.77
N ASP A 165 -2.19 15.99 46.59
CA ASP A 165 -2.06 14.84 47.50
C ASP A 165 -1.58 15.26 48.90
N GLU A 166 -0.58 16.14 48.99
CA GLU A 166 -0.13 16.72 50.26
C GLU A 166 -1.25 17.51 50.96
N THR A 167 -2.03 18.26 50.20
CA THR A 167 -3.19 19.00 50.72
C THR A 167 -4.27 18.04 51.24
N ALA A 168 -4.54 16.94 50.53
CA ALA A 168 -5.51 15.93 50.96
C ALA A 168 -5.08 15.25 52.28
N LEU A 169 -3.80 14.91 52.41
CA LEU A 169 -3.23 14.35 53.65
C LEU A 169 -3.32 15.36 54.82
N ALA A 170 -3.02 16.64 54.58
CA ALA A 170 -3.14 17.68 55.59
C ALA A 170 -4.59 17.88 56.06
N ILE A 171 -5.57 17.75 55.16
CA ILE A 171 -7.01 17.80 55.47
C ILE A 171 -7.43 16.62 56.35
N GLU A 172 -6.93 15.40 56.07
CA GLU A 172 -7.22 14.22 56.88
C GLU A 172 -6.65 14.36 58.31
N GLN A 173 -5.42 14.86 58.42
CA GLN A 173 -4.80 15.19 59.71
C GLN A 173 -5.60 16.26 60.47
N MET A 174 -6.05 17.30 59.77
CA MET A 174 -6.87 18.38 60.33
C MET A 174 -8.21 17.84 60.85
N ALA A 175 -8.89 16.98 60.08
CA ALA A 175 -10.14 16.34 60.49
C ALA A 175 -9.96 15.46 61.75
N THR A 176 -8.80 14.82 61.89
CA THR A 176 -8.45 14.06 63.09
C THR A 176 -8.20 14.97 64.30
N SER A 177 -7.48 16.07 64.11
CA SER A 177 -7.24 17.06 65.16
C SER A 177 -8.53 17.73 65.63
N ILE A 178 -9.43 18.09 64.72
CA ILE A 178 -10.75 18.68 65.04
C ILE A 178 -11.58 17.69 65.89
N ARG A 179 -11.57 16.39 65.57
CA ARG A 179 -12.23 15.36 66.38
C ARG A 179 -11.66 15.30 67.80
N LYS A 180 -10.33 15.31 67.95
CA LYS A 180 -9.67 15.33 69.28
C LYS A 180 -10.01 16.58 70.08
N VAL A 181 -10.12 17.75 69.44
CA VAL A 181 -10.54 18.99 70.10
C VAL A 181 -11.98 18.89 70.58
N ALA A 182 -12.90 18.34 69.77
CA ALA A 182 -14.29 18.13 70.16
C ALA A 182 -14.40 17.19 71.38
N GLU A 183 -13.71 16.05 71.36
CA GLU A 183 -13.67 15.07 72.48
C GLU A 183 -13.07 15.68 73.76
N SER A 184 -11.98 16.44 73.64
CA SER A 184 -11.38 17.14 74.79
C SER A 184 -12.32 18.20 75.37
N THR A 185 -13.11 18.85 74.51
CA THR A 185 -14.08 19.88 74.91
C THR A 185 -15.28 19.28 75.64
N GLU A 186 -15.75 18.11 75.21
CA GLU A 186 -16.77 17.33 75.90
C GLU A 186 -16.32 16.93 77.30
N THR A 187 -15.10 16.38 77.41
CA THR A 187 -14.47 16.02 78.70
C THR A 187 -14.32 17.23 79.63
N LEU A 188 -13.96 18.39 79.08
CA LEU A 188 -13.82 19.63 79.83
C LEU A 188 -15.18 20.13 80.35
N ALA A 189 -16.25 20.02 79.55
CA ALA A 189 -17.59 20.39 79.96
C ALA A 189 -18.12 19.48 81.09
N GLU A 190 -17.90 18.17 80.99
CA GLU A 190 -18.27 17.19 82.03
C GLU A 190 -17.49 17.43 83.33
N SER A 191 -16.19 17.72 83.23
CA SER A 191 -15.36 18.06 84.39
C SER A 191 -15.86 19.32 85.08
N ALA A 192 -16.20 20.37 84.32
CA ALA A 192 -16.76 21.61 84.87
C ALA A 192 -18.13 21.38 85.53
N GLU A 193 -18.98 20.52 84.98
CA GLU A 193 -20.26 20.13 85.60
C GLU A 193 -20.03 19.38 86.92
N THR A 194 -19.07 18.46 86.95
CA THR A 194 -18.71 17.73 88.16
C THR A 194 -18.17 18.67 89.24
N THR A 195 -17.31 19.64 88.87
CA THR A 195 -16.84 20.68 89.79
C THR A 195 -17.99 21.53 90.32
N ALA A 196 -18.95 21.92 89.48
CA ALA A 196 -20.11 22.69 89.92
C ALA A 196 -20.95 21.92 90.95
N ARG A 197 -21.28 20.64 90.68
CA ARG A 197 -22.01 19.79 91.63
C ARG A 197 -21.26 19.62 92.96
N ALA A 198 -19.94 19.47 92.92
CA ALA A 198 -19.13 19.36 94.13
C ALA A 198 -19.16 20.67 94.96
N MET A 199 -19.11 21.84 94.31
CA MET A 199 -19.18 23.12 95.00
C MET A 199 -20.58 23.40 95.58
N GLU A 200 -21.66 22.99 94.89
CA GLU A 200 -23.02 23.05 95.45
C GLU A 200 -23.14 22.21 96.74
N ALA A 201 -22.50 21.03 96.78
CA ALA A 201 -22.45 20.21 97.99
C ALA A 201 -21.64 20.86 99.12
N ILE A 202 -20.53 21.52 98.81
CA ILE A 202 -19.73 22.27 99.80
C ILE A 202 -20.52 23.45 100.34
N ASP A 203 -21.19 24.22 99.48
CA ASP A 203 -22.04 25.35 99.86
C ASP A 203 -23.22 24.94 100.76
N ALA A 204 -23.80 23.74 100.54
CA ALA A 204 -24.77 23.17 101.47
C ALA A 204 -24.14 22.80 102.83
N SER A 205 -22.94 22.21 102.82
CA SER A 205 -22.20 21.82 104.03
C SER A 205 -21.76 23.03 104.86
N THR A 206 -21.28 24.11 104.23
CA THR A 206 -20.87 25.33 104.93
C THR A 206 -22.07 26.03 105.60
N ARG A 207 -23.26 26.02 104.98
CA ARG A 207 -24.48 26.49 105.65
C ARG A 207 -24.79 25.68 106.91
N HIS A 208 -24.73 24.35 106.82
CA HIS A 208 -24.99 23.47 107.97
C HIS A 208 -23.95 23.69 109.10
N ILE A 209 -22.67 23.87 108.76
CA ILE A 209 -21.63 24.19 109.75
C ILE A 209 -21.93 25.55 110.40
N GLY A 210 -22.35 26.55 109.63
CA GLY A 210 -22.74 27.86 110.16
C GLY A 210 -23.90 27.80 111.16
N GLU A 211 -24.93 27.00 110.88
CA GLU A 211 -26.04 26.75 111.82
C GLU A 211 -25.55 26.08 113.11
N SER A 212 -24.71 25.04 112.99
CA SER A 212 -24.13 24.32 114.14
C SER A 212 -23.24 25.22 115.02
N VAL A 213 -22.47 26.13 114.40
CA VAL A 213 -21.64 27.13 115.09
C VAL A 213 -22.51 28.05 115.94
N ASN A 214 -23.65 28.49 115.41
CA ASN A 214 -24.57 29.37 116.13
C ASN A 214 -25.19 28.65 117.34
N GLU A 215 -25.68 27.42 117.17
CA GLU A 215 -26.22 26.60 118.26
C GLU A 215 -25.18 26.34 119.36
N THR A 216 -23.95 25.97 118.96
CA THR A 216 -22.88 25.68 119.92
C THR A 216 -22.43 26.92 120.69
N THR A 217 -22.49 28.11 120.06
CA THR A 217 -22.19 29.38 120.74
C THR A 217 -23.20 29.68 121.86
N VAL A 218 -24.49 29.51 121.57
CA VAL A 218 -25.57 29.71 122.57
C VAL A 218 -25.41 28.72 123.73
N LEU A 219 -25.17 27.45 123.44
CA LEU A 219 -24.93 26.42 124.46
C LEU A 219 -23.72 26.73 125.34
N ALA A 220 -22.61 27.20 124.76
CA ALA A 220 -21.43 27.60 125.53
C ALA A 220 -21.75 28.78 126.46
N GLU A 221 -22.49 29.79 126.01
CA GLU A 221 -22.90 30.91 126.85
C GLU A 221 -23.80 30.48 128.02
N GLU A 222 -24.75 29.58 127.78
CA GLU A 222 -25.62 29.01 128.83
C GLU A 222 -24.84 28.21 129.88
N VAL A 223 -23.85 27.41 129.46
CA VAL A 223 -22.99 26.64 130.38
C VAL A 223 -22.12 27.57 131.23
N ALA A 224 -21.57 28.63 130.63
CA ALA A 224 -20.77 29.61 131.37
C ALA A 224 -21.61 30.34 132.44
N LEU A 225 -22.82 30.78 132.08
CA LEU A 225 -23.78 31.41 133.00
C LEU A 225 -24.19 30.46 134.15
N SER A 226 -24.48 29.20 133.82
CA SER A 226 -24.86 28.18 134.82
C SER A 226 -23.71 27.86 135.78
N ALA A 227 -22.48 27.81 135.29
CA ALA A 227 -21.30 27.60 136.11
C ALA A 227 -21.05 28.78 137.09
N ASP A 228 -21.25 30.02 136.62
CA ASP A 228 -21.11 31.23 137.45
C ASP A 228 -22.16 31.27 138.57
N SER A 229 -23.43 31.02 138.21
CA SER A 229 -24.53 30.92 139.19
C SER A 229 -24.31 29.78 140.19
N GLY A 230 -23.86 28.62 139.73
CA GLY A 230 -23.51 27.49 140.59
C GLY A 230 -22.38 27.83 141.56
N SER A 231 -21.35 28.54 141.10
CA SER A 231 -20.20 28.93 141.91
C SER A 231 -20.62 29.85 143.06
N GLN A 232 -21.53 30.80 142.78
CA GLN A 232 -22.09 31.70 143.78
C GLN A 232 -22.88 30.95 144.87
N LEU A 233 -23.79 30.04 144.49
CA LEU A 233 -24.59 29.25 145.45
C LEU A 233 -23.72 28.38 146.35
N VAL A 234 -22.65 27.81 145.79
CA VAL A 234 -21.69 27.01 146.54
C VAL A 234 -20.90 27.88 147.53
N ALA A 235 -20.52 29.11 147.14
CA ALA A 235 -19.86 30.06 148.04
C ALA A 235 -20.75 30.47 149.23
N GLU A 236 -22.03 30.74 148.99
CA GLU A 236 -23.02 31.04 150.05
C GLU A 236 -23.21 29.85 151.01
N THR A 237 -23.14 28.61 150.48
CA THR A 237 -23.18 27.38 151.28
C THR A 237 -21.95 27.25 152.17
N ALA A 238 -20.76 27.54 151.64
CA ALA A 238 -19.52 27.54 152.41
C ALA A 238 -19.56 28.55 153.57
N GLU A 239 -20.04 29.78 153.30
CA GLU A 239 -20.19 30.82 154.33
C GLU A 239 -21.18 30.41 155.43
N SER A 240 -22.32 29.82 155.05
CA SER A 240 -23.32 29.35 156.00
C SER A 240 -22.78 28.23 156.90
N MET A 241 -22.01 27.28 156.34
CA MET A 241 -21.37 26.22 157.12
C MET A 241 -20.30 26.76 158.07
N ALA A 242 -19.57 27.81 157.68
CA ALA A 242 -18.62 28.48 158.57
C ALA A 242 -19.32 29.15 159.76
N LYS A 243 -20.46 29.81 159.54
CA LYS A 243 -21.29 30.39 160.62
C LYS A 243 -21.84 29.33 161.57
N ILE A 244 -22.26 28.16 161.05
CA ILE A 244 -22.69 27.02 161.88
C ILE A 244 -21.55 26.55 162.78
N LYS A 245 -20.34 26.42 162.23
CA LYS A 245 -19.14 26.03 162.97
C LYS A 245 -18.85 26.98 164.14
N GLU A 246 -18.91 28.30 163.92
CA GLU A 246 -18.75 29.31 164.99
C GLU A 246 -19.83 29.22 166.07
N ALA A 247 -21.10 29.02 165.68
CA ALA A 247 -22.21 28.90 166.63
C ALA A 247 -22.06 27.67 167.55
N ILE A 248 -21.53 26.56 167.01
CA ILE A 248 -21.24 25.33 167.75
C ILE A 248 -20.10 25.54 168.77
N ASP A 249 -19.05 26.28 168.42
CA ASP A 249 -17.97 26.63 169.35
C ASP A 249 -18.50 27.46 170.55
N ALA A 250 -19.34 28.46 170.28
CA ALA A 250 -19.94 29.30 171.32
C ALA A 250 -20.87 28.51 172.27
N ALA A 251 -21.63 27.54 171.75
CA ALA A 251 -22.47 26.66 172.55
C ALA A 251 -21.64 25.79 173.52
N THR A 252 -20.53 25.23 173.04
CA THR A 252 -19.63 24.38 173.85
C THR A 252 -19.10 25.12 175.09
N GLU A 253 -18.71 26.38 174.92
CA GLU A 253 -18.18 27.21 176.01
C GLU A 253 -19.24 27.45 177.12
N THR A 254 -20.47 27.74 176.71
CA THR A 254 -21.59 28.01 177.63
C THR A 254 -21.95 26.77 178.44
N ILE A 255 -22.02 25.61 177.77
CA ILE A 255 -22.36 24.32 178.40
C ILE A 255 -21.31 23.92 179.44
N THR A 256 -20.03 24.11 179.13
CA THR A 256 -18.92 23.81 180.05
C THR A 256 -19.03 24.63 181.35
N ARG A 257 -19.45 25.89 181.25
CA ARG A 257 -19.64 26.78 182.41
C ARG A 257 -20.83 26.36 183.29
N LEU A 258 -21.88 25.79 182.70
CA LEU A 258 -23.04 25.27 183.43
C LEU A 258 -22.67 24.04 184.27
N GLY A 259 -21.81 23.16 183.74
CA GLY A 259 -21.27 22.02 184.48
C GLY A 259 -20.57 22.45 185.76
N GLN A 260 -19.65 23.42 185.67
CA GLN A 260 -18.90 23.95 186.83
C GLN A 260 -19.81 24.58 187.90
N ARG A 261 -20.85 25.32 187.48
CA ARG A 261 -21.83 25.90 188.41
C ARG A 261 -22.63 24.84 189.17
N SER A 262 -22.95 23.74 188.50
CA SER A 262 -23.71 22.64 189.09
C SER A 262 -22.91 21.96 190.19
N ASP A 263 -21.61 21.73 190.01
CA ASP A 263 -20.74 21.18 191.07
C ASP A 263 -20.78 22.02 192.36
N HIS A 264 -20.77 23.34 192.24
CA HIS A 264 -20.76 24.24 193.40
C HIS A 264 -22.07 24.20 194.21
N ILE A 265 -23.22 23.97 193.56
CA ILE A 265 -24.50 23.85 194.26
C ILE A 265 -24.53 22.59 195.14
N GLY A 266 -23.90 21.50 194.69
CA GLY A 266 -23.81 20.26 195.47
C GLY A 266 -23.02 20.38 196.77
N GLU A 267 -22.02 21.28 196.83
CA GLU A 267 -21.27 21.54 198.06
C GLU A 267 -22.14 22.27 199.12
N VAL A 268 -22.99 23.20 198.68
CA VAL A 268 -23.83 24.02 199.56
C VAL A 268 -24.90 23.17 200.26
N THR A 269 -25.50 22.20 199.57
CA THR A 269 -26.54 21.33 200.15
C THR A 269 -26.00 20.42 201.26
N HIS A 270 -24.74 20.01 201.17
CA HIS A 270 -24.08 19.19 202.18
C HIS A 270 -23.99 19.92 203.53
N VAL A 271 -23.58 21.20 203.52
CA VAL A 271 -23.44 22.03 204.72
C VAL A 271 -24.78 22.27 205.42
N ILE A 272 -25.85 22.50 204.65
CA ILE A 272 -27.19 22.75 205.22
C ILE A 272 -27.70 21.52 205.98
N THR A 273 -27.40 20.31 205.48
CA THR A 273 -27.77 19.05 206.15
C THR A 273 -27.09 18.91 207.51
N GLU A 274 -25.81 19.28 207.60
CA GLU A 274 -25.01 19.19 208.82
C GLU A 274 -25.50 20.15 209.92
N ILE A 275 -25.94 21.35 209.53
CA ILE A 275 -26.51 22.36 210.43
C ILE A 275 -27.82 21.87 211.04
N ALA A 276 -28.66 21.23 210.23
CA ALA A 276 -29.91 20.65 210.69
C ALA A 276 -29.62 19.64 211.81
N ASP A 277 -28.88 18.56 211.55
CA ASP A 277 -28.65 17.47 212.52
C ASP A 277 -28.13 17.94 213.90
N ARG A 278 -27.28 18.98 213.95
CA ARG A 278 -26.84 19.60 215.21
C ARG A 278 -27.97 20.29 215.97
N THR A 279 -28.86 20.96 215.24
CA THR A 279 -30.03 21.64 215.79
C THR A 279 -31.00 20.63 216.42
N ASN A 280 -31.14 19.44 215.83
CA ASN A 280 -31.91 18.32 216.36
C ASN A 280 -31.43 17.87 217.77
N MET A 281 -30.12 17.76 217.94
CA MET A 281 -29.48 17.27 219.16
C MET A 281 -29.61 18.24 220.35
N LEU A 282 -29.55 19.55 220.09
CA LEU A 282 -29.73 20.58 221.11
C LEU A 282 -31.16 20.61 221.65
N ALA A 283 -32.12 20.41 220.75
CA ALA A 283 -33.53 20.30 221.06
C ALA A 283 -33.79 19.16 222.06
N LEU A 284 -33.23 17.97 221.81
CA LEU A 284 -33.39 16.79 222.65
C LEU A 284 -32.86 17.00 224.09
N ASN A 285 -31.71 17.67 224.25
CA ASN A 285 -31.15 17.96 225.57
C ASN A 285 -32.02 18.93 226.38
N ALA A 286 -32.64 19.91 225.74
CA ALA A 286 -33.55 20.85 226.38
C ALA A 286 -34.84 20.15 226.88
N ALA A 287 -35.33 19.13 226.18
CA ALA A 287 -36.49 18.34 226.58
C ALA A 287 -36.23 17.54 227.86
N ILE A 288 -35.00 17.02 228.03
CA ILE A 288 -34.60 16.20 229.18
C ILE A 288 -34.51 17.03 230.47
N LEU A 289 -33.90 18.23 230.43
CA LEU A 289 -33.77 19.11 231.60
C LEU A 289 -35.11 19.60 232.13
N ALA A 290 -36.08 19.83 231.25
CA ALA A 290 -37.44 20.23 231.61
C ALA A 290 -38.17 19.18 232.47
N ALA A 291 -37.81 17.90 232.34
CA ALA A 291 -38.45 16.79 233.06
C ALA A 291 -38.00 16.68 234.53
N GLN A 292 -36.77 17.10 234.87
CA GLN A 292 -36.22 16.99 236.23
C GLN A 292 -36.77 18.05 237.20
N ALA A 293 -37.31 19.17 236.70
CA ALA A 293 -37.72 20.32 237.50
C ALA A 293 -39.10 20.20 238.20
N GLY A 294 -39.77 19.05 238.13
CA GLY A 294 -41.04 18.82 238.81
C GLY A 294 -42.13 19.84 238.44
N SER A 295 -42.94 20.29 239.42
CA SER A 295 -44.11 21.16 239.19
C SER A 295 -43.79 22.54 238.60
N GLN A 296 -42.51 22.93 238.54
CA GLN A 296 -42.05 24.17 237.88
C GLN A 296 -41.50 23.93 236.44
N GLY A 297 -41.45 22.69 235.93
CA GLY A 297 -40.75 22.34 234.66
C GLY A 297 -41.57 22.22 233.37
N ARG A 298 -42.90 22.30 233.39
CA ARG A 298 -43.75 21.96 232.22
C ARG A 298 -43.58 22.85 230.99
N GLY A 299 -43.16 24.11 231.16
CA GLY A 299 -43.05 25.07 230.06
C GLY A 299 -41.90 24.78 229.08
N PHE A 300 -40.79 24.22 229.54
CA PHE A 300 -39.58 24.07 228.70
C PHE A 300 -39.58 22.86 227.77
N ARG A 301 -40.38 21.83 228.06
CA ARG A 301 -40.43 20.61 227.23
C ARG A 301 -41.07 20.86 225.86
N ILE A 302 -42.06 21.75 225.79
CA ILE A 302 -42.82 22.01 224.56
C ILE A 302 -41.94 22.67 223.48
N VAL A 303 -41.02 23.57 223.87
CA VAL A 303 -40.13 24.25 222.91
C VAL A 303 -39.06 23.31 222.35
N ALA A 304 -38.63 22.33 223.14
CA ALA A 304 -37.60 21.38 222.77
C ALA A 304 -38.09 20.35 221.75
N ASP A 305 -39.33 19.90 221.84
CA ASP A 305 -39.90 18.97 220.85
C ASP A 305 -40.09 19.66 219.48
N GLU A 306 -40.42 20.96 219.45
CA GLU A 306 -40.61 21.72 218.21
C GLU A 306 -39.33 21.92 217.39
N ILE A 307 -38.19 22.20 218.04
CA ILE A 307 -36.90 22.41 217.35
C ILE A 307 -36.38 21.11 216.72
N LYS A 308 -36.71 19.97 217.33
CA LYS A 308 -36.36 18.63 216.85
C LYS A 308 -37.02 18.36 215.49
N GLU A 309 -38.33 18.60 215.42
CA GLU A 309 -39.14 18.36 214.23
C GLU A 309 -38.72 19.26 213.04
N MET A 310 -38.36 20.53 213.30
CA MET A 310 -37.91 21.45 212.24
C MET A 310 -36.56 21.04 211.61
N SER A 311 -35.68 20.44 212.39
CA SER A 311 -34.40 19.93 211.91
C SER A 311 -34.55 18.72 211.01
N GLU A 312 -35.36 17.74 211.39
CA GLU A 312 -35.58 16.52 210.60
C GLU A 312 -36.13 16.84 209.21
N ARG A 313 -36.99 17.87 209.11
CA ARG A 313 -37.49 18.39 207.82
C ARG A 313 -36.40 19.02 206.95
N THR A 314 -35.44 19.72 207.54
CA THR A 314 -34.37 20.41 206.78
C THR A 314 -33.41 19.41 206.13
N THR A 315 -33.06 18.33 206.83
CA THR A 315 -32.21 17.23 206.32
C THR A 315 -32.85 16.48 205.15
N ALA A 316 -34.19 16.36 205.14
CA ALA A 316 -34.90 15.72 204.03
C ALA A 316 -34.83 16.55 202.73
N SER A 317 -35.04 17.87 202.83
CA SER A 317 -35.05 18.76 201.66
C SER A 317 -33.69 18.92 200.98
N THR A 318 -32.58 18.86 201.72
CA THR A 318 -31.23 18.98 201.14
C THR A 318 -30.80 17.76 200.34
N ARG A 319 -31.22 16.56 200.71
CA ARG A 319 -30.95 15.34 199.93
C ARG A 319 -31.59 15.37 198.55
N GLU A 320 -32.83 15.87 198.45
CA GLU A 320 -33.51 15.98 197.15
C GLU A 320 -32.77 16.92 196.18
N ILE A 321 -32.16 18.01 196.68
CA ILE A 321 -31.39 18.94 195.83
C ILE A 321 -30.07 18.30 195.35
N GLU A 322 -29.42 17.48 196.18
CA GLU A 322 -28.18 16.79 195.82
C GLU A 322 -28.38 15.82 194.63
N ASP A 323 -29.47 15.04 194.67
CA ASP A 323 -29.82 14.12 193.58
C ASP A 323 -30.11 14.86 192.26
N MET A 324 -30.82 16.00 192.31
CA MET A 324 -31.08 16.82 191.12
C MET A 324 -29.80 17.36 190.48
N ILE A 325 -28.84 17.84 191.28
CA ILE A 325 -27.57 18.37 190.77
C ILE A 325 -26.68 17.28 190.15
N LYS A 326 -26.77 16.04 190.65
CA LYS A 326 -26.10 14.91 190.01
C LYS A 326 -26.64 14.66 188.60
N GLY A 327 -27.97 14.69 188.42
CA GLY A 327 -28.61 14.57 187.11
C GLY A 327 -28.16 15.63 186.11
N VAL A 328 -28.11 16.90 186.53
CA VAL A 328 -27.67 18.03 185.66
C VAL A 328 -26.23 17.83 185.15
N ARG A 329 -25.34 17.20 185.92
CA ARG A 329 -23.95 16.98 185.52
C ARG A 329 -23.80 15.90 184.45
N GLU A 330 -24.57 14.82 184.55
CA GLU A 330 -24.59 13.76 183.54
C GLU A 330 -25.08 14.32 182.19
N ASP A 331 -26.14 15.12 182.20
CA ASP A 331 -26.69 15.76 180.98
C ASP A 331 -25.69 16.71 180.29
N VAL A 332 -24.91 17.48 181.06
CA VAL A 332 -23.89 18.40 180.52
C VAL A 332 -22.78 17.63 179.77
N ALA A 333 -22.32 16.51 180.33
CA ALA A 333 -21.25 15.71 179.73
C ALA A 333 -21.69 15.10 178.38
N GLU A 334 -22.91 14.53 178.33
CA GLU A 334 -23.46 13.98 177.09
C GLU A 334 -23.63 15.07 176.01
N THR A 335 -24.02 16.28 176.40
CA THR A 335 -24.25 17.37 175.45
C THR A 335 -22.94 17.82 174.77
N ILE A 336 -21.83 17.90 175.49
CA ILE A 336 -20.52 18.29 174.92
C ILE A 336 -20.08 17.33 173.81
N GLU A 337 -20.24 16.02 174.01
CA GLU A 337 -19.87 15.01 173.01
C GLU A 337 -20.66 15.18 171.70
N ARG A 338 -21.96 15.45 171.80
CA ARG A 338 -22.82 15.66 170.62
C ARG A 338 -22.48 16.92 169.83
N VAL A 339 -22.07 17.99 170.52
CA VAL A 339 -21.71 19.28 169.88
C VAL A 339 -20.41 19.15 169.08
N ALA A 340 -19.43 18.36 169.55
CA ALA A 340 -18.18 18.11 168.83
C ALA A 340 -18.38 17.42 167.46
N VAL A 341 -19.31 16.45 167.38
CA VAL A 341 -19.68 15.81 166.11
C VAL A 341 -20.29 16.82 165.13
N GLY A 342 -21.09 17.76 165.64
CA GLY A 342 -21.67 18.85 164.85
C GLY A 342 -20.60 19.73 164.19
N TRP A 343 -19.55 20.07 164.94
CA TRP A 343 -18.44 20.91 164.45
C TRP A 343 -17.69 20.26 163.27
N GLN A 344 -17.36 18.98 163.39
CA GLN A 344 -16.61 18.25 162.37
C GLN A 344 -17.39 18.18 161.05
N ARG A 345 -18.72 17.97 161.12
CA ARG A 345 -19.59 17.96 159.94
C ARG A 345 -19.66 19.33 159.27
N ALA A 346 -19.79 20.42 160.06
CA ALA A 346 -19.79 21.78 159.50
C ALA A 346 -18.45 22.13 158.83
N SER A 347 -17.32 21.76 159.45
CA SER A 347 -16.00 22.02 158.88
C SER A 347 -15.76 21.26 157.57
N SER A 348 -16.19 20.00 157.47
CA SER A 348 -16.12 19.24 156.22
C SER A 348 -17.04 19.81 155.13
N GLY A 349 -18.19 20.39 155.52
CA GLY A 349 -19.10 21.09 154.61
C GLY A 349 -18.46 22.32 153.94
N VAL A 350 -17.65 23.09 154.67
CA VAL A 350 -16.92 24.25 154.11
C VAL A 350 -15.89 23.79 153.06
N GLU A 351 -15.12 22.74 153.34
CA GLU A 351 -14.08 22.24 152.44
C GLU A 351 -14.65 21.70 151.12
N LEU A 352 -15.73 20.90 151.20
CA LEU A 352 -16.42 20.39 150.02
C LEU A 352 -17.00 21.51 149.14
N ALA A 353 -17.57 22.54 149.75
CA ALA A 353 -18.08 23.69 149.02
C ALA A 353 -16.95 24.45 148.30
N SER A 354 -15.82 24.71 148.96
CA SER A 354 -14.67 25.37 148.30
C SER A 354 -14.19 24.61 147.06
N ARG A 355 -14.12 23.27 147.13
CA ARG A 355 -13.69 22.44 146.00
C ARG A 355 -14.70 22.41 144.86
N ALA A 356 -16.00 22.46 145.15
CA ALA A 356 -17.04 22.58 144.13
C ALA A 356 -16.98 23.94 143.42
N ALA A 357 -16.66 25.03 144.14
CA ALA A 357 -16.50 26.35 143.55
C ALA A 357 -15.31 26.43 142.58
N GLU A 358 -14.17 25.79 142.92
CA GLU A 358 -13.00 25.69 142.03
C GLU A 358 -13.33 24.95 140.72
N LEU A 359 -14.02 23.80 140.80
CA LEU A 359 -14.43 23.03 139.62
C LEU A 359 -15.36 23.83 138.70
N LEU A 360 -16.27 24.62 139.26
CA LEU A 360 -17.17 25.47 138.48
C LEU A 360 -16.42 26.63 137.79
N SER A 361 -15.36 27.17 138.42
CA SER A 361 -14.47 28.13 137.76
C SER A 361 -13.72 27.51 136.59
N GLU A 362 -13.25 26.26 136.70
CA GLU A 362 -12.59 25.54 135.61
C GLU A 362 -13.52 25.28 134.42
N ILE A 363 -14.79 24.94 134.69
CA ILE A 363 -15.84 24.79 133.65
C ILE A 363 -16.01 26.10 132.89
N ARG A 364 -16.08 27.23 133.59
CA ARG A 364 -16.23 28.56 132.98
C ARG A 364 -15.05 28.90 132.05
N GLU A 365 -13.81 28.67 132.50
CA GLU A 365 -12.60 28.92 131.70
C GLU A 365 -12.55 28.07 130.42
N LYS A 366 -12.85 26.77 130.54
CA LYS A 366 -12.93 25.87 129.38
C LYS A 366 -14.02 26.26 128.39
N THR A 367 -15.15 26.77 128.89
CA THR A 367 -16.28 27.20 128.07
C THR A 367 -15.96 28.48 127.29
N ASN A 368 -15.25 29.43 127.90
CA ASN A 368 -14.73 30.62 127.19
C ASN A 368 -13.76 30.23 126.07
N THR A 369 -12.84 29.31 126.36
CA THR A 369 -11.90 28.79 125.34
C THR A 369 -12.65 28.11 124.17
N SER A 370 -13.74 27.40 124.47
CA SER A 370 -14.59 26.78 123.45
C SER A 370 -15.26 27.83 122.56
N SER A 371 -15.76 28.92 123.16
CA SER A 371 -16.38 30.05 122.43
C SER A 371 -15.42 30.72 121.44
N ASP A 372 -14.15 30.92 121.83
CA ASP A 372 -13.14 31.49 120.93
C ASP A 372 -12.79 30.57 119.74
N ARG A 373 -12.78 29.25 119.97
CA ARG A 373 -12.61 28.27 118.88
C ARG A 373 -13.80 28.26 117.93
N ILE A 374 -15.02 28.38 118.44
CA ILE A 374 -16.24 28.41 117.62
C ILE A 374 -16.26 29.65 116.72
N ARG A 375 -15.79 30.82 117.20
CA ARG A 375 -15.63 32.03 116.35
C ARG A 375 -14.66 31.80 115.18
N SER A 376 -13.50 31.18 115.43
CA SER A 376 -12.55 30.84 114.36
C SER A 376 -13.14 29.91 113.30
N ILE A 377 -14.02 28.97 113.70
CA ILE A 377 -14.74 28.09 112.77
C ILE A 377 -15.77 28.88 111.95
N ALA A 378 -16.46 29.84 112.56
CA ALA A 378 -17.40 30.73 111.87
C ALA A 378 -16.71 31.52 110.75
N ASP A 379 -15.57 32.14 111.05
CA ASP A 379 -14.79 32.94 110.09
C ASP A 379 -14.29 32.08 108.92
N ALA A 380 -13.75 30.89 109.22
CA ALA A 380 -13.30 29.94 108.19
C ALA A 380 -14.46 29.48 107.28
N THR A 381 -15.64 29.23 107.86
CA THR A 381 -16.84 28.81 107.12
C THR A 381 -17.35 29.91 106.19
N ALA A 382 -17.29 31.18 106.61
CA ALA A 382 -17.68 32.32 105.79
C ALA A 382 -16.75 32.50 104.57
N ILE A 383 -15.44 32.34 104.75
CA ILE A 383 -14.46 32.36 103.65
C ILE A 383 -14.74 31.22 102.67
N GLN A 384 -14.94 30.00 103.17
CA GLN A 384 -15.19 28.82 102.33
C GLN A 384 -16.48 28.93 101.49
N ALA A 385 -17.53 29.58 102.01
CA ALA A 385 -18.75 29.85 101.24
C ALA A 385 -18.49 30.81 100.07
N SER A 386 -17.72 31.89 100.30
CA SER A 386 -17.35 32.84 99.25
C SER A 386 -16.46 32.21 98.16
N GLU A 387 -15.51 31.37 98.56
CA GLU A 387 -14.64 30.65 97.62
C GLU A 387 -15.43 29.64 96.76
N SER A 388 -16.37 28.92 97.37
CA SER A 388 -17.23 27.96 96.66
C SER A 388 -18.07 28.64 95.57
N HIS A 389 -18.58 29.86 95.84
CA HIS A 389 -19.31 30.65 94.86
C HIS A 389 -18.42 31.08 93.67
N THR A 390 -17.18 31.50 93.96
CA THR A 390 -16.22 31.89 92.91
C THR A 390 -15.86 30.71 91.99
N VAL A 391 -15.72 29.50 92.54
CA VAL A 391 -15.47 28.29 91.75
C VAL A 391 -16.70 27.91 90.89
N LEU A 392 -17.92 28.12 91.38
CA LEU A 392 -19.15 27.92 90.59
C LEU A 392 -19.21 28.85 89.37
N GLU A 393 -18.88 30.14 89.54
CA GLU A 393 -18.82 31.08 88.43
C GLU A 393 -17.76 30.68 87.39
N ALA A 394 -16.57 30.27 87.84
CA ALA A 394 -15.51 29.79 86.98
C ALA A 394 -15.91 28.53 86.18
N ALA A 395 -16.54 27.55 86.84
CA ALA A 395 -17.07 26.36 86.17
C ALA A 395 -18.13 26.71 85.11
N SER A 396 -19.00 27.68 85.39
CA SER A 396 -20.00 28.17 84.44
C SER A 396 -19.39 28.84 83.20
N LEU A 397 -18.28 29.57 83.39
CA LEU A 397 -17.52 30.21 82.32
C LEU A 397 -16.83 29.17 81.43
N VAL A 398 -16.17 28.18 82.04
CA VAL A 398 -15.53 27.06 81.33
C VAL A 398 -16.55 26.31 80.47
N ARG A 399 -17.75 26.03 81.01
CA ARG A 399 -18.83 25.36 80.26
C ARG A 399 -19.32 26.19 79.06
N ARG A 400 -19.40 27.53 79.19
CA ARG A 400 -19.75 28.41 78.05
C ARG A 400 -18.64 28.43 77.00
N GLN A 401 -17.39 28.48 77.41
CA GLN A 401 -16.24 28.44 76.50
C GLN A 401 -16.17 27.10 75.76
N ALA A 402 -16.41 25.99 76.46
CA ALA A 402 -16.46 24.66 75.85
C ALA A 402 -17.51 24.59 74.72
N ARG A 403 -18.74 25.06 74.95
CA ARG A 403 -19.76 25.15 73.89
C ARG A 403 -19.35 26.04 72.71
N GLY A 404 -18.59 27.11 72.96
CA GLY A 404 -18.03 27.96 71.91
C GLY A 404 -16.99 27.23 71.05
N ILE A 405 -16.10 26.47 71.68
CA ILE A 405 -15.08 25.65 71.01
C ILE A 405 -15.74 24.53 70.20
N GLU A 406 -16.76 23.86 70.75
CA GLU A 406 -17.52 22.81 70.06
C GLU A 406 -18.15 23.33 68.75
N LYS A 407 -18.80 24.51 68.81
CA LYS A 407 -19.38 25.14 67.61
C LYS A 407 -18.31 25.47 66.56
N ALA A 408 -17.19 26.05 66.98
CA ALA A 408 -16.08 26.39 66.08
C ALA A 408 -15.45 25.14 65.45
N ALA A 409 -15.28 24.06 66.22
CA ALA A 409 -14.80 22.77 65.73
C ALA A 409 -15.75 22.18 64.67
N GLY A 410 -17.06 22.30 64.87
CA GLY A 410 -18.07 21.89 63.88
C GLY A 410 -17.99 22.68 62.57
N GLU A 411 -17.82 24.00 62.63
CA GLU A 411 -17.64 24.86 61.44
C GLU A 411 -16.32 24.57 60.71
N GLN A 412 -15.24 24.29 61.45
CA GLN A 412 -13.96 23.86 60.87
C GLN A 412 -14.06 22.49 60.19
N ALA A 413 -14.82 21.54 60.76
CA ALA A 413 -15.03 20.22 60.14
C ALA A 413 -15.75 20.33 58.78
N LEU A 414 -16.78 21.17 58.69
CA LEU A 414 -17.49 21.45 57.42
C LEU A 414 -16.56 22.09 56.38
N THR A 415 -15.72 23.04 56.82
CA THR A 415 -14.75 23.71 55.94
C THR A 415 -13.70 22.73 55.43
N SER A 416 -13.11 21.92 56.32
CA SER A 416 -12.14 20.86 55.99
C SER A 416 -12.70 19.89 54.94
N ARG A 417 -13.98 19.47 55.08
CA ARG A 417 -14.65 18.62 54.09
C ARG A 417 -14.79 19.29 52.72
N ARG A 418 -15.19 20.57 52.66
CA ARG A 418 -15.31 21.33 51.40
C ARG A 418 -13.96 21.52 50.70
N ILE A 419 -12.89 21.70 51.46
CA ILE A 419 -11.53 21.77 50.90
C ILE A 419 -11.15 20.39 50.34
N GLY A 420 -11.48 19.29 51.04
CA GLY A 420 -11.24 17.93 50.57
C GLY A 420 -11.97 17.61 49.25
N GLU A 421 -13.25 17.97 49.14
CA GLU A 421 -14.03 17.83 47.90
C GLU A 421 -13.40 18.61 46.73
N ARG A 422 -12.89 19.82 46.99
CA ARG A 422 -12.19 20.62 45.98
C ARG A 422 -10.83 20.03 45.59
N ALA A 423 -10.10 19.43 46.54
CA ALA A 423 -8.84 18.75 46.26
C ALA A 423 -9.05 17.55 45.32
N VAL A 424 -10.12 16.76 45.52
CA VAL A 424 -10.50 15.66 44.61
C VAL A 424 -10.81 16.20 43.21
N HIS A 425 -11.60 17.26 43.10
CA HIS A 425 -11.88 17.89 41.80
C HIS A 425 -10.60 18.44 41.13
N MET A 426 -9.65 18.97 41.90
CA MET A 426 -8.37 19.43 41.38
C MET A 426 -7.52 18.28 40.86
N SER A 427 -7.49 17.14 41.57
CA SER A 427 -6.84 15.91 41.12
C SER A 427 -7.39 15.43 39.78
N GLU A 428 -8.72 15.41 39.62
CA GLU A 428 -9.36 15.07 38.34
C GLU A 428 -9.00 16.05 37.21
N LEU A 429 -8.90 17.35 37.53
CA LEU A 429 -8.53 18.38 36.55
C LEU A 429 -7.08 18.22 36.11
N THR A 430 -6.16 18.00 37.05
CA THR A 430 -4.74 17.75 36.80
C THR A 430 -4.55 16.53 35.92
N GLU A 431 -5.29 15.44 36.18
CA GLU A 431 -5.25 14.24 35.35
C GLU A 431 -5.77 14.47 33.93
N ARG A 432 -6.80 15.31 33.75
CA ARG A 432 -7.26 15.73 32.41
C ARG A 432 -6.21 16.56 31.68
N VAL A 433 -5.55 17.50 32.36
CA VAL A 433 -4.45 18.31 31.78
C VAL A 433 -3.28 17.42 31.38
N ARG A 434 -2.89 16.47 32.24
CA ARG A 434 -1.84 15.48 31.96
C ARG A 434 -2.13 14.66 30.71
N ARG A 435 -3.38 14.20 30.56
CA ARG A 435 -3.83 13.47 29.36
C ARG A 435 -3.79 14.35 28.11
N ALA A 436 -4.31 15.57 28.18
CA ALA A 436 -4.29 16.51 27.07
C ALA A 436 -2.86 16.88 26.65
N ALA A 437 -1.94 17.07 27.59
CA ALA A 437 -0.52 17.29 27.32
C ALA A 437 0.10 16.07 26.61
N GLY A 438 -0.23 14.84 27.02
CA GLY A 438 0.19 13.62 26.35
C GLY A 438 -0.32 13.50 24.91
N GLU A 439 -1.60 13.82 24.67
CA GLU A 439 -2.20 13.84 23.32
C GLU A 439 -1.54 14.92 22.45
N GLN A 440 -1.32 16.12 22.99
CA GLN A 440 -0.67 17.23 22.27
C GLN A 440 0.82 16.94 21.96
N ALA A 441 1.51 16.18 22.82
CA ALA A 441 2.86 15.69 22.56
C ALA A 441 2.88 14.75 21.35
N GLN A 442 1.87 13.87 21.23
CA GLN A 442 1.75 12.97 20.09
C GLN A 442 1.45 13.73 18.80
N VAL A 443 0.51 14.68 18.84
CA VAL A 443 0.22 15.56 17.70
C VAL A 443 1.48 16.34 17.27
N SER A 444 2.25 16.88 18.22
CA SER A 444 3.50 17.58 17.91
C SER A 444 4.53 16.69 17.21
N LYS A 445 4.61 15.39 17.57
CA LYS A 445 5.45 14.42 16.86
C LYS A 445 4.96 14.15 15.43
N ASP A 446 3.66 14.04 15.24
CA ASP A 446 3.07 13.82 13.92
C ASP A 446 3.28 15.03 13.00
N ILE A 447 3.15 16.26 13.53
CA ILE A 447 3.48 17.48 12.79
C ILE A 447 5.00 17.52 12.49
N ALA A 448 5.87 17.17 13.43
CA ALA A 448 7.32 17.11 13.17
C ALA A 448 7.66 16.12 12.05
N LYS A 449 6.98 14.97 12.01
CA LYS A 449 7.12 13.99 10.92
C LYS A 449 6.63 14.55 9.59
N ALA A 450 5.48 15.22 9.57
CA ALA A 450 4.94 15.86 8.38
C ALA A 450 5.85 16.97 7.84
N VAL A 451 6.46 17.77 8.72
CA VAL A 451 7.45 18.80 8.33
C VAL A 451 8.72 18.17 7.74
N LYS A 452 9.16 17.03 8.27
CA LYS A 452 10.29 16.27 7.70
C LYS A 452 9.95 15.71 6.32
N GLU A 453 8.76 15.16 6.14
CA GLU A 453 8.25 14.69 4.85
C GLU A 453 8.12 15.86 3.85
N LEU A 454 7.60 17.01 4.28
CA LEU A 454 7.50 18.23 3.48
C LEU A 454 8.88 18.75 3.07
N THR A 455 9.87 18.73 3.96
CA THR A 455 11.25 19.12 3.64
C THR A 455 11.85 18.17 2.58
N SER A 456 11.59 16.86 2.71
CA SER A 456 12.01 15.88 1.70
C SER A 456 11.30 16.11 0.36
N ALA A 457 10.00 16.44 0.38
CA ALA A 457 9.23 16.74 -0.82
C ALA A 457 9.72 18.02 -1.51
N VAL A 458 10.02 19.09 -0.75
CA VAL A 458 10.63 20.32 -1.27
C VAL A 458 11.94 20.01 -1.99
N GLU A 459 12.76 19.13 -1.41
CA GLU A 459 14.05 18.76 -2.00
C GLU A 459 13.89 17.93 -3.27
N GLN A 460 12.92 17.01 -3.30
CA GLN A 460 12.56 16.27 -4.51
C GLN A 460 12.01 17.19 -5.60
N ILE A 461 11.12 18.12 -5.27
CA ILE A 461 10.56 19.09 -6.24
C ILE A 461 11.67 20.02 -6.72
N ARG A 462 12.61 20.41 -5.86
CA ARG A 462 13.78 21.22 -6.24
C ARG A 462 14.67 20.47 -7.23
N GLY A 463 14.92 19.17 -6.99
CA GLY A 463 15.63 18.30 -7.92
C GLY A 463 14.92 18.18 -9.26
N ALA A 464 13.62 17.86 -9.24
CA ALA A 464 12.79 17.74 -10.44
C ALA A 464 12.70 19.06 -11.23
N SER A 465 12.57 20.20 -10.54
CA SER A 465 12.51 21.52 -11.18
C SER A 465 13.86 21.92 -11.78
N ALA A 466 14.98 21.55 -11.15
CA ALA A 466 16.32 21.73 -11.72
C ALA A 466 16.57 20.83 -12.95
N GLU A 467 16.12 19.57 -12.90
CA GLU A 467 16.15 18.67 -14.06
C GLU A 467 15.26 19.20 -15.19
N GLN A 468 14.08 19.72 -14.88
CA GLN A 468 13.16 20.28 -15.87
C GLN A 468 13.68 21.58 -16.47
N ALA A 469 14.36 22.44 -15.70
CA ALA A 469 15.06 23.62 -16.23
C ALA A 469 16.26 23.23 -17.12
N SER A 470 17.02 22.22 -16.72
CA SER A 470 18.10 21.65 -17.56
C SER A 470 17.54 21.04 -18.84
N GLY A 471 16.43 20.30 -18.74
CA GLY A 471 15.68 19.71 -19.85
C GLY A 471 15.13 20.77 -20.78
N ALA A 472 14.55 21.86 -20.27
CA ALA A 472 14.14 23.01 -21.07
C ALA A 472 15.33 23.63 -21.83
N GLY A 473 16.51 23.73 -21.19
CA GLY A 473 17.74 24.16 -21.86
C GLY A 473 18.24 23.18 -22.93
N GLN A 474 18.08 21.87 -22.71
CA GLN A 474 18.35 20.84 -23.73
C GLN A 474 17.36 20.93 -24.89
N VAL A 475 16.07 21.15 -24.62
CA VAL A 475 15.04 21.34 -25.64
C VAL A 475 15.31 22.61 -26.44
N LEU A 476 15.72 23.72 -25.83
CA LEU A 476 16.12 24.92 -26.58
C LEU A 476 17.30 24.67 -27.50
N ARG A 477 18.31 23.90 -27.06
CA ARG A 477 19.41 23.47 -27.94
C ARG A 477 18.91 22.54 -29.06
N ALA A 478 17.99 21.63 -28.76
CA ALA A 478 17.38 20.75 -29.76
C ALA A 478 16.55 21.55 -30.77
N VAL A 479 15.82 22.57 -30.34
CA VAL A 479 15.07 23.52 -31.18
C VAL A 479 16.02 24.28 -32.10
N GLU A 480 17.20 24.71 -31.62
CA GLU A 480 18.25 25.32 -32.45
C GLU A 480 18.75 24.34 -33.52
N ILE A 481 18.99 23.09 -33.14
CA ILE A 481 19.38 22.01 -34.07
C ILE A 481 18.27 21.73 -35.08
N ILE A 482 17.00 21.63 -34.64
CA ILE A 482 15.84 21.44 -35.52
C ILE A 482 15.72 22.61 -36.49
N ARG A 483 15.96 23.84 -36.03
CA ARG A 483 15.97 25.03 -36.91
C ARG A 483 17.08 24.94 -37.96
N GLU A 484 18.26 24.46 -37.56
CA GLU A 484 19.38 24.23 -38.48
C GLU A 484 19.06 23.09 -39.48
N VAL A 485 18.43 22.01 -39.01
CA VAL A 485 17.96 20.88 -39.82
C VAL A 485 16.87 21.31 -40.79
N ALA A 486 15.90 22.11 -40.37
CA ALA A 486 14.85 22.67 -41.21
C ALA A 486 15.44 23.55 -42.33
N ALA A 487 16.43 24.39 -41.99
CA ALA A 487 17.16 25.17 -42.99
C ALA A 487 17.96 24.28 -43.96
N ARG A 488 18.57 23.20 -43.45
CA ARG A 488 19.24 22.18 -44.27
C ARG A 488 18.26 21.42 -45.17
N ASN A 489 17.10 21.04 -44.66
CA ASN A 489 16.03 20.37 -45.39
C ASN A 489 15.48 21.26 -46.50
N GLN A 490 15.32 22.57 -46.25
CA GLN A 490 14.96 23.54 -47.28
C GLN A 490 15.99 23.56 -48.42
N ALA A 491 17.29 23.55 -48.08
CA ALA A 491 18.36 23.46 -49.07
C ALA A 491 18.36 22.10 -49.80
N SER A 492 18.12 21.00 -49.09
CA SER A 492 17.99 19.65 -49.65
C SER A 492 16.79 19.54 -50.58
N ILE A 493 15.63 20.12 -50.26
CA ILE A 493 14.45 20.19 -51.14
C ILE A 493 14.81 20.92 -52.42
N SER A 494 15.54 22.04 -52.33
CA SER A 494 16.02 22.74 -53.53
C SER A 494 16.99 21.88 -54.35
N GLY A 495 17.84 21.09 -53.69
CA GLY A 495 18.75 20.13 -54.33
C GLY A 495 18.01 18.96 -54.99
N ILE A 496 17.01 18.38 -54.31
CA ILE A 496 16.16 17.30 -54.83
C ILE A 496 15.36 17.82 -56.01
N ASN A 497 14.72 18.99 -55.92
CA ASN A 497 13.99 19.55 -57.05
C ASN A 497 14.91 19.76 -58.27
N SER A 498 16.15 20.19 -58.05
CA SER A 498 17.14 20.31 -59.14
C SER A 498 17.55 18.94 -59.71
N ALA A 499 17.75 17.93 -58.86
CA ALA A 499 18.08 16.57 -59.28
C ALA A 499 16.91 15.89 -60.00
N VAL A 500 15.68 16.15 -59.55
CA VAL A 500 14.44 15.71 -60.17
C VAL A 500 14.31 16.34 -61.55
N ASP A 501 14.55 17.65 -61.68
CA ASP A 501 14.56 18.33 -62.99
C ASP A 501 15.57 17.69 -63.95
N LEU A 502 16.70 17.25 -63.42
CA LEU A 502 17.74 16.52 -64.17
C LEU A 502 17.28 15.11 -64.55
N LEU A 503 16.65 14.38 -63.62
CA LEU A 503 16.07 13.05 -63.87
C LEU A 503 14.90 13.10 -64.87
N VAL A 504 14.06 14.14 -64.83
CA VAL A 504 13.03 14.37 -65.86
C VAL A 504 13.70 14.49 -67.21
N ARG A 505 14.74 15.33 -67.33
CA ARG A 505 15.46 15.48 -68.60
C ARG A 505 16.12 14.19 -69.05
N GLU A 506 16.74 13.44 -68.15
CA GLU A 506 17.37 12.15 -68.47
C GLU A 506 16.34 11.07 -68.83
N ALA A 507 15.18 11.03 -68.16
CA ALA A 507 14.08 10.14 -68.50
C ALA A 507 13.47 10.51 -69.87
N ASP A 508 13.30 11.80 -70.15
CA ASP A 508 12.79 12.32 -71.42
C ASP A 508 13.79 12.05 -72.56
N LEU A 509 15.09 12.20 -72.31
CA LEU A 509 16.16 11.81 -73.24
C LEU A 509 16.18 10.30 -73.46
N LEU A 510 16.10 9.50 -72.40
CA LEU A 510 16.06 8.05 -72.49
C LEU A 510 14.81 7.58 -73.26
N ASN A 511 13.64 8.19 -73.02
CA ASN A 511 12.44 7.88 -73.78
C ASN A 511 12.60 8.23 -75.26
N ARG A 512 13.23 9.35 -75.62
CA ARG A 512 13.54 9.67 -77.03
C ARG A 512 14.52 8.68 -77.67
N GLU A 513 15.55 8.26 -76.93
CA GLU A 513 16.50 7.25 -77.41
C GLU A 513 15.84 5.88 -77.56
N VAL A 514 14.90 5.54 -76.67
CA VAL A 514 14.11 4.31 -76.73
C VAL A 514 13.06 4.37 -77.85
N GLU A 515 12.45 5.53 -78.12
CA GLU A 515 11.54 5.77 -79.25
C GLU A 515 12.23 5.58 -80.61
N ALA A 516 13.54 5.77 -80.68
CA ALA A 516 14.33 5.42 -81.87
C ALA A 516 14.30 3.92 -82.18
N PHE A 517 13.96 3.08 -81.19
CA PHE A 517 13.73 1.67 -81.37
C PHE A 517 12.24 1.36 -81.56
N LYS A 518 11.90 0.75 -82.69
CA LYS A 518 10.54 0.28 -82.94
C LYS A 518 10.34 -1.09 -82.29
N LEU A 519 9.67 -1.11 -81.15
CA LEU A 519 9.19 -2.36 -80.53
C LEU A 519 7.98 -2.90 -81.30
N PRO A 520 7.75 -4.23 -81.28
CA PRO A 520 6.59 -4.80 -81.93
C PRO A 520 5.32 -4.46 -81.13
N THR A 521 4.28 -4.02 -81.84
CA THR A 521 3.02 -3.58 -81.25
C THR A 521 2.22 -4.80 -80.77
N PRO A 522 1.67 -4.79 -79.54
CA PRO A 522 0.83 -5.88 -79.05
C PRO A 522 -0.34 -6.15 -79.99
N GLU A 523 -0.44 -7.40 -80.48
CA GLU A 523 -1.58 -7.86 -81.27
C GLU A 523 -2.60 -8.54 -80.36
N ARG A 524 -3.87 -8.17 -80.50
CA ARG A 524 -4.95 -8.89 -79.82
C ARG A 524 -5.26 -10.19 -80.55
N GLY A 525 -5.42 -11.25 -79.78
CA GLY A 525 -5.91 -12.52 -80.27
C GLY A 525 -5.11 -13.72 -79.77
N GLY A 526 -5.47 -14.89 -80.27
CA GLY A 526 -4.74 -16.14 -80.03
C GLY A 526 -5.17 -16.88 -78.77
N HIS A 527 -4.73 -18.14 -78.71
CA HIS A 527 -5.04 -19.09 -77.65
C HIS A 527 -3.75 -19.48 -76.92
N LEU A 528 -3.66 -19.12 -75.64
CA LEU A 528 -2.53 -19.43 -74.79
C LEU A 528 -2.70 -20.80 -74.13
N ARG A 529 -1.65 -21.61 -74.11
CA ARG A 529 -1.65 -22.96 -73.51
C ARG A 529 -0.51 -23.10 -72.52
N LEU A 530 -0.82 -23.48 -71.30
CA LEU A 530 0.17 -23.75 -70.25
C LEU A 530 -0.21 -25.01 -69.48
N ALA A 531 0.75 -25.57 -68.74
CA ALA A 531 0.52 -26.73 -67.88
C ALA A 531 1.03 -26.48 -66.47
N LEU A 532 0.33 -27.08 -65.51
CA LEU A 532 0.73 -27.15 -64.12
C LEU A 532 0.83 -28.62 -63.73
N ARG A 533 1.89 -28.96 -62.99
CA ARG A 533 2.12 -30.34 -62.53
C ARG A 533 1.15 -30.74 -61.41
N ALA A 534 0.61 -29.76 -60.70
CA ALA A 534 -0.43 -29.96 -59.71
C ALA A 534 -1.72 -30.51 -60.36
N SER A 535 -2.43 -31.40 -59.68
CA SER A 535 -3.75 -31.86 -60.12
C SER A 535 -4.78 -30.74 -60.08
N GLN A 536 -5.84 -30.84 -60.89
CA GLN A 536 -6.90 -29.84 -60.89
C GLN A 536 -7.63 -29.86 -59.54
N MET A 537 -7.95 -28.66 -59.07
CA MET A 537 -8.55 -28.39 -57.78
C MET A 537 -9.63 -27.32 -57.96
N SER A 538 -10.47 -27.10 -56.94
CA SER A 538 -11.47 -26.02 -56.96
C SER A 538 -10.83 -24.68 -57.36
N LEU A 539 -11.47 -23.97 -58.29
CA LEU A 539 -11.13 -22.63 -58.74
C LEU A 539 -11.73 -21.54 -57.83
N ASP A 540 -12.42 -21.94 -56.76
CA ASP A 540 -12.90 -21.01 -55.74
C ASP A 540 -11.72 -20.41 -54.97
N PRO A 541 -11.64 -19.08 -54.80
CA PRO A 541 -10.61 -18.45 -53.98
C PRO A 541 -10.59 -18.93 -52.52
N VAL A 542 -11.72 -19.44 -52.01
CA VAL A 542 -11.76 -20.05 -50.68
C VAL A 542 -11.12 -21.43 -50.72
N GLY A 543 -10.12 -21.66 -49.87
CA GLY A 543 -9.45 -22.96 -49.73
C GLY A 543 -8.28 -23.17 -50.68
N VAL A 544 -7.79 -22.11 -51.32
CA VAL A 544 -6.53 -22.09 -52.07
C VAL A 544 -5.37 -22.15 -51.08
N SER A 545 -4.43 -23.06 -51.33
CA SER A 545 -3.32 -23.34 -50.41
C SER A 545 -2.01 -23.65 -51.12
N SER A 546 -1.92 -23.37 -52.43
CA SER A 546 -0.71 -23.64 -53.22
C SER A 546 -0.48 -22.56 -54.27
N ILE A 547 0.79 -22.26 -54.50
CA ILE A 547 1.27 -21.24 -55.44
C ILE A 547 0.74 -21.51 -56.86
N SER A 548 0.72 -22.76 -57.30
CA SER A 548 0.22 -23.16 -58.63
C SER A 548 -1.27 -22.88 -58.82
N ARG A 549 -2.09 -22.89 -57.75
CA ARG A 549 -3.51 -22.52 -57.86
C ARG A 549 -3.68 -21.03 -58.08
N VAL A 550 -2.90 -20.20 -57.37
CA VAL A 550 -2.91 -18.74 -57.50
C VAL A 550 -2.64 -18.33 -58.95
N GLU A 551 -1.73 -19.02 -59.65
CA GLU A 551 -1.46 -18.79 -61.08
C GLU A 551 -2.69 -18.91 -61.99
N VAL A 552 -3.65 -19.76 -61.63
CA VAL A 552 -4.86 -19.98 -62.41
C VAL A 552 -5.93 -18.96 -62.05
N ILE A 553 -6.25 -18.83 -60.75
CA ILE A 553 -7.38 -18.02 -60.29
C ILE A 553 -7.13 -16.51 -60.40
N ALA A 554 -5.86 -16.05 -60.42
CA ALA A 554 -5.52 -14.65 -60.65
C ALA A 554 -5.95 -14.13 -62.04
N ASN A 555 -6.26 -15.02 -62.97
CA ASN A 555 -6.83 -14.66 -64.27
C ASN A 555 -8.34 -14.42 -64.20
N VAL A 556 -9.01 -15.02 -63.23
CA VAL A 556 -10.47 -15.02 -63.07
C VAL A 556 -10.93 -13.96 -62.10
N PHE A 557 -10.15 -13.73 -61.03
CA PHE A 557 -10.51 -12.81 -59.96
C PHE A 557 -9.53 -11.65 -59.83
N GLU A 558 -10.00 -10.54 -59.30
CA GLU A 558 -9.18 -9.39 -58.96
C GLU A 558 -9.64 -8.82 -57.61
N GLY A 559 -8.67 -8.44 -56.78
CA GLY A 559 -8.91 -7.85 -55.46
C GLY A 559 -9.02 -6.33 -55.51
N LEU A 560 -9.10 -5.70 -54.32
CA LEU A 560 -9.05 -4.25 -54.19
C LEU A 560 -7.75 -3.67 -54.79
N VAL A 561 -6.64 -4.36 -54.53
CA VAL A 561 -5.29 -4.04 -54.95
C VAL A 561 -4.61 -5.30 -55.52
N GLN A 562 -3.50 -5.13 -56.24
CA GLN A 562 -2.75 -6.22 -56.86
C GLN A 562 -1.24 -5.95 -56.80
N PHE A 563 -0.41 -7.00 -56.90
CA PHE A 563 1.03 -6.84 -57.03
C PHE A 563 1.45 -6.47 -58.46
N GLY A 564 2.46 -5.60 -58.56
CA GLY A 564 3.18 -5.31 -59.80
C GLY A 564 4.33 -6.28 -60.06
N GLU A 565 5.22 -5.95 -61.01
CA GLU A 565 6.35 -6.80 -61.41
C GLU A 565 7.35 -7.01 -60.26
N ARG A 566 7.58 -5.97 -59.45
CA ARG A 566 8.54 -5.97 -58.34
C ARG A 566 7.85 -6.03 -56.98
N ALA A 567 6.65 -6.62 -56.97
CA ALA A 567 5.80 -6.74 -55.79
C ALA A 567 5.39 -5.39 -55.16
N GLU A 568 5.48 -4.29 -55.92
CA GLU A 568 4.87 -3.03 -55.54
C GLU A 568 3.34 -3.12 -55.60
N ILE A 569 2.64 -2.44 -54.71
CA ILE A 569 1.17 -2.49 -54.65
C ILE A 569 0.60 -1.54 -55.71
N ARG A 570 -0.27 -2.07 -56.57
CA ARG A 570 -0.97 -1.33 -57.62
C ARG A 570 -2.49 -1.37 -57.41
N PRO A 571 -3.22 -0.35 -57.90
CA PRO A 571 -4.68 -0.37 -57.95
C PRO A 571 -5.24 -1.61 -58.67
N GLY A 572 -6.25 -2.26 -58.07
CA GLY A 572 -7.04 -3.34 -58.65
C GLY A 572 -8.46 -2.84 -58.95
N VAL A 573 -9.46 -3.49 -58.33
CA VAL A 573 -10.86 -3.02 -58.33
C VAL A 573 -11.00 -1.65 -57.66
N ALA A 574 -10.15 -1.33 -56.68
CA ALA A 574 -10.04 0.02 -56.15
C ALA A 574 -9.12 0.87 -57.06
N GLU A 575 -9.55 2.08 -57.42
CA GLU A 575 -8.73 3.03 -58.17
C GLU A 575 -7.69 3.73 -57.30
N ARG A 576 -8.00 3.94 -56.02
CA ARG A 576 -7.14 4.55 -55.00
C ARG A 576 -7.59 4.16 -53.60
N TRP A 577 -6.72 4.39 -52.62
CA TRP A 577 -7.02 4.22 -51.20
C TRP A 577 -6.34 5.30 -50.35
N GLU A 578 -6.82 5.47 -49.13
CA GLU A 578 -6.28 6.36 -48.11
C GLU A 578 -6.04 5.56 -46.84
N ILE A 579 -4.90 5.79 -46.19
CA ILE A 579 -4.54 5.17 -44.90
C ILE A 579 -4.51 6.29 -43.86
N SER A 580 -5.18 6.10 -42.72
CA SER A 580 -5.14 7.06 -41.62
C SER A 580 -3.73 7.21 -41.05
N PRO A 581 -3.38 8.36 -40.43
CA PRO A 581 -2.05 8.59 -39.87
C PRO A 581 -1.62 7.56 -38.80
N ASP A 582 -2.57 6.95 -38.10
CA ASP A 582 -2.34 5.90 -37.10
C ASP A 582 -2.23 4.49 -37.70
N GLY A 583 -2.37 4.34 -39.03
CA GLY A 583 -2.26 3.07 -39.75
C GLY A 583 -3.42 2.09 -39.54
N ARG A 584 -4.53 2.52 -38.92
CA ARG A 584 -5.65 1.64 -38.54
C ARG A 584 -6.83 1.65 -39.50
N VAL A 585 -7.03 2.73 -40.26
CA VAL A 585 -8.20 2.90 -41.12
C VAL A 585 -7.75 2.99 -42.58
N TYR A 586 -8.27 2.09 -43.40
CA TYR A 586 -8.03 2.03 -44.83
C TYR A 586 -9.33 2.33 -45.56
N THR A 587 -9.38 3.42 -46.32
CA THR A 587 -10.55 3.81 -47.12
C THR A 587 -10.27 3.56 -48.59
N PHE A 588 -11.02 2.66 -49.22
CA PHE A 588 -10.89 2.29 -50.63
C PHE A 588 -12.01 2.93 -51.47
N TYR A 589 -11.62 3.39 -52.65
CA TYR A 589 -12.53 3.96 -53.65
C TYR A 589 -12.56 3.01 -54.85
N LEU A 590 -13.71 2.38 -55.08
CA LEU A 590 -13.90 1.37 -56.12
C LEU A 590 -14.13 2.03 -57.48
N ARG A 591 -13.65 1.36 -58.54
CA ARG A 591 -13.87 1.78 -59.93
C ARG A 591 -15.32 1.58 -60.31
N GLU A 592 -15.99 2.63 -60.81
CA GLU A 592 -17.37 2.51 -61.30
C GLU A 592 -17.51 1.50 -62.48
N GLN A 593 -16.42 1.25 -63.18
CA GLN A 593 -16.29 0.45 -64.39
C GLN A 593 -15.99 -1.01 -64.07
N ALA A 594 -15.62 -1.34 -62.83
CA ALA A 594 -15.37 -2.70 -62.39
C ALA A 594 -16.65 -3.55 -62.47
N LYS A 595 -16.59 -4.66 -63.21
CA LYS A 595 -17.71 -5.59 -63.41
C LYS A 595 -17.27 -7.02 -63.20
N PHE A 596 -18.19 -7.83 -62.71
CA PHE A 596 -18.07 -9.28 -62.73
C PHE A 596 -18.32 -9.83 -64.14
N HIS A 597 -17.89 -11.07 -64.40
CA HIS A 597 -18.08 -11.75 -65.70
C HIS A 597 -19.55 -11.90 -66.12
N ASN A 598 -20.48 -11.81 -65.17
CA ASN A 598 -21.94 -11.81 -65.38
C ASN A 598 -22.50 -10.44 -65.82
N GLY A 599 -21.66 -9.40 -65.86
CA GLY A 599 -21.99 -8.03 -66.27
C GLY A 599 -22.41 -7.09 -65.14
N ARG A 600 -22.63 -7.59 -63.91
CA ARG A 600 -22.97 -6.77 -62.75
C ARG A 600 -21.75 -5.95 -62.31
N ARG A 601 -21.98 -4.71 -61.87
CA ARG A 601 -20.94 -3.87 -61.28
C ARG A 601 -20.49 -4.42 -59.92
N VAL A 602 -19.19 -4.32 -59.66
CA VAL A 602 -18.62 -4.60 -58.35
C VAL A 602 -18.96 -3.45 -57.40
N ARG A 603 -19.39 -3.78 -56.18
CA ARG A 603 -19.79 -2.84 -55.13
C ARG A 603 -19.08 -3.17 -53.82
N SER A 604 -19.05 -2.19 -52.91
CA SER A 604 -18.49 -2.35 -51.56
C SER A 604 -19.08 -3.55 -50.79
N ASP A 605 -20.37 -3.86 -50.98
CA ASP A 605 -21.04 -5.01 -50.36
C ASP A 605 -20.46 -6.36 -50.83
N ASP A 606 -19.97 -6.44 -52.08
CA ASP A 606 -19.34 -7.65 -52.61
C ASP A 606 -18.00 -7.90 -51.94
N VAL A 607 -17.24 -6.83 -51.69
CA VAL A 607 -15.97 -6.90 -50.97
C VAL A 607 -16.22 -7.39 -49.55
N LYS A 608 -17.21 -6.80 -48.86
CA LYS A 608 -17.61 -7.22 -47.51
C LYS A 608 -17.99 -8.69 -47.48
N TYR A 609 -18.87 -9.13 -48.39
CA TYR A 609 -19.25 -10.53 -48.49
C TYR A 609 -18.05 -11.45 -48.73
N SER A 610 -17.14 -11.07 -49.62
CA SER A 610 -15.98 -11.89 -49.98
C SER A 610 -15.04 -12.10 -48.80
N PHE A 611 -14.75 -11.03 -48.04
CA PHE A 611 -13.86 -11.11 -46.88
C PHE A 611 -14.52 -11.87 -45.71
N GLU A 612 -15.80 -11.61 -45.45
CA GLU A 612 -16.59 -12.36 -44.47
C GLU A 612 -16.69 -13.85 -44.84
N ARG A 613 -16.80 -14.16 -46.13
CA ARG A 613 -16.82 -15.54 -46.62
C ARG A 613 -15.47 -16.24 -46.39
N GLN A 614 -14.36 -15.58 -46.70
CA GLN A 614 -13.01 -16.11 -46.44
C GLN A 614 -12.83 -16.44 -44.95
N MET A 615 -13.25 -15.54 -44.06
CA MET A 615 -13.19 -15.75 -42.61
C MET A 615 -14.05 -16.93 -42.10
N ARG A 616 -15.21 -17.20 -42.72
CA ARG A 616 -16.10 -18.31 -42.31
C ARG A 616 -15.67 -19.69 -42.80
N GLN A 617 -15.07 -19.76 -43.99
CA GLN A 617 -14.87 -21.03 -44.70
C GLN A 617 -13.40 -21.48 -44.73
N ASN A 618 -12.48 -20.69 -44.18
CA ASN A 618 -11.05 -21.00 -44.17
C ASN A 618 -10.48 -20.85 -42.75
N GLU A 619 -10.58 -21.94 -41.97
CA GLU A 619 -10.34 -21.95 -40.51
C GLU A 619 -8.90 -21.59 -40.10
N ASP A 620 -7.89 -21.82 -40.95
CA ASP A 620 -6.47 -21.61 -40.59
C ASP A 620 -5.72 -20.56 -41.45
N ALA A 621 -5.96 -20.47 -42.76
CA ALA A 621 -5.08 -19.73 -43.68
C ALA A 621 -5.55 -18.30 -44.03
N ALA A 622 -6.87 -18.05 -44.15
CA ALA A 622 -7.39 -16.70 -44.40
C ALA A 622 -7.74 -15.94 -43.10
N ALA A 623 -8.01 -16.68 -42.02
CA ALA A 623 -8.37 -16.10 -40.72
C ALA A 623 -7.34 -15.10 -40.22
N TRP A 624 -6.04 -15.39 -40.35
CA TRP A 624 -4.99 -14.51 -39.82
C TRP A 624 -4.88 -13.17 -40.57
N VAL A 625 -5.16 -13.13 -41.88
CA VAL A 625 -5.12 -11.90 -42.69
C VAL A 625 -6.15 -10.89 -42.20
N PHE A 626 -7.34 -11.39 -41.86
CA PHE A 626 -8.49 -10.56 -41.52
C PHE A 626 -8.71 -10.43 -40.01
N ARG A 627 -8.08 -11.26 -39.17
CA ARG A 627 -8.10 -11.15 -37.68
C ARG A 627 -7.87 -9.72 -37.16
N PRO A 628 -6.96 -8.91 -37.73
CA PRO A 628 -6.77 -7.54 -37.29
C PRO A 628 -7.98 -6.63 -37.51
N LEU A 629 -8.98 -6.98 -38.34
CA LEU A 629 -10.18 -6.17 -38.52
C LEU A 629 -11.03 -6.15 -37.23
N VAL A 630 -11.56 -4.99 -36.89
CA VAL A 630 -12.46 -4.83 -35.74
C VAL A 630 -13.64 -5.80 -35.84
N GLY A 631 -13.83 -6.64 -34.82
CA GLY A 631 -14.92 -7.61 -34.76
C GLY A 631 -14.74 -8.87 -35.64
N ALA A 632 -13.60 -9.06 -36.32
CA ALA A 632 -13.33 -10.27 -37.10
C ALA A 632 -13.26 -11.52 -36.22
N GLU A 633 -12.58 -11.45 -35.07
CA GLU A 633 -12.50 -12.59 -34.12
C GLU A 633 -13.88 -13.04 -33.63
N LEU A 634 -14.75 -12.10 -33.25
CA LEU A 634 -16.12 -12.39 -32.83
C LEU A 634 -16.95 -13.01 -33.97
N PHE A 635 -16.75 -12.54 -35.19
CA PHE A 635 -17.41 -13.09 -36.37
C PHE A 635 -16.94 -14.53 -36.67
N MET A 636 -15.64 -14.80 -36.61
CA MET A 636 -15.08 -16.15 -36.79
C MET A 636 -15.50 -17.12 -35.69
N ALA A 637 -15.68 -16.64 -34.45
CA ALA A 637 -16.21 -17.41 -33.34
C ALA A 637 -17.73 -17.71 -33.46
N GLY A 638 -18.41 -17.13 -34.46
CA GLY A 638 -19.85 -17.26 -34.64
C GLY A 638 -20.69 -16.40 -33.69
N GLU A 639 -20.06 -15.48 -32.94
CA GLU A 639 -20.73 -14.57 -32.00
C GLU A 639 -21.38 -13.36 -32.68
N ASN A 640 -20.90 -13.00 -33.88
CA ASN A 640 -21.46 -11.92 -34.69
C ASN A 640 -21.81 -12.38 -36.11
N GLU A 641 -22.87 -11.81 -36.68
CA GLU A 641 -23.31 -12.15 -38.04
C GLU A 641 -22.49 -11.46 -39.14
N SER A 642 -21.79 -10.36 -38.82
CA SER A 642 -20.95 -9.60 -39.76
C SER A 642 -19.71 -9.01 -39.06
N VAL A 643 -18.70 -8.60 -39.85
CA VAL A 643 -17.46 -7.99 -39.35
C VAL A 643 -17.64 -6.48 -39.25
N ALA A 644 -17.57 -5.94 -38.03
CA ALA A 644 -17.81 -4.51 -37.76
C ALA A 644 -16.77 -3.58 -38.42
N GLY A 645 -15.53 -4.04 -38.53
CA GLY A 645 -14.43 -3.32 -39.14
C GLY A 645 -14.52 -3.23 -40.66
N ILE A 646 -15.45 -3.95 -41.31
CA ILE A 646 -15.73 -3.81 -42.73
C ILE A 646 -16.97 -2.94 -42.90
N GLN A 647 -16.73 -1.65 -43.15
CA GLN A 647 -17.74 -0.61 -43.22
C GLN A 647 -18.01 -0.22 -44.66
N VAL A 648 -19.22 -0.54 -45.14
CA VAL A 648 -19.72 -0.05 -46.42
C VAL A 648 -20.23 1.37 -46.24
N ILE A 649 -19.45 2.36 -46.70
CA ILE A 649 -19.84 3.77 -46.61
C ILE A 649 -20.89 4.10 -47.67
N ASN A 650 -20.66 3.61 -48.89
CA ASN A 650 -21.62 3.62 -49.99
C ASN A 650 -21.23 2.55 -51.04
N GLU A 651 -21.95 2.49 -52.17
CA GLU A 651 -21.75 1.47 -53.21
C GLU A 651 -20.32 1.39 -53.77
N GLN A 652 -19.53 2.48 -53.73
CA GLN A 652 -18.18 2.57 -54.29
C GLN A 652 -17.11 2.97 -53.27
N VAL A 653 -17.48 3.15 -51.99
CA VAL A 653 -16.53 3.49 -50.91
C VAL A 653 -16.65 2.47 -49.79
N LEU A 654 -15.53 1.80 -49.52
CA LEU A 654 -15.40 0.82 -48.45
C LEU A 654 -14.34 1.29 -47.47
N ARG A 655 -14.61 1.16 -46.18
CA ARG A 655 -13.64 1.41 -45.13
C ARG A 655 -13.35 0.11 -44.38
N LEU A 656 -12.07 -0.18 -44.19
CA LEU A 656 -11.56 -1.26 -43.36
C LEU A 656 -10.92 -0.66 -42.12
N GLU A 657 -11.34 -1.09 -40.94
CA GLU A 657 -10.85 -0.62 -39.65
C GLU A 657 -10.19 -1.76 -38.89
N LEU A 658 -8.93 -1.55 -38.50
CA LEU A 658 -8.09 -2.50 -37.77
C LEU A 658 -8.08 -2.19 -36.26
N THR A 659 -7.98 -3.24 -35.45
CA THR A 659 -7.78 -3.15 -33.99
C THR A 659 -6.42 -2.56 -33.62
N GLN A 660 -5.43 -2.72 -34.50
CA GLN A 660 -4.07 -2.19 -34.39
C GLN A 660 -3.47 -1.98 -35.79
N PRO A 661 -2.49 -1.07 -35.95
CA PRO A 661 -1.81 -0.88 -37.23
C PRO A 661 -1.10 -2.17 -37.65
N VAL A 662 -1.18 -2.48 -38.94
CA VAL A 662 -0.46 -3.59 -39.57
C VAL A 662 0.18 -3.06 -40.85
N ALA A 663 1.51 -2.88 -40.84
CA ALA A 663 2.24 -2.14 -41.87
C ALA A 663 2.16 -2.77 -43.27
N PHE A 664 1.97 -4.08 -43.34
CA PHE A 664 1.84 -4.85 -44.60
C PHE A 664 0.40 -5.28 -44.90
N PHE A 665 -0.60 -4.74 -44.19
CA PHE A 665 -2.00 -5.13 -44.40
C PHE A 665 -2.46 -4.95 -45.85
N LEU A 666 -2.02 -3.88 -46.52
CA LEU A 666 -2.37 -3.67 -47.92
C LEU A 666 -1.76 -4.75 -48.83
N SER A 667 -0.54 -5.21 -48.53
CA SER A 667 0.11 -6.30 -49.25
C SER A 667 -0.66 -7.61 -49.11
N THR A 668 -1.24 -7.90 -47.95
CA THR A 668 -2.02 -9.13 -47.76
C THR A 668 -3.31 -9.11 -48.58
N LEU A 669 -3.89 -7.93 -48.84
CA LEU A 669 -5.07 -7.78 -49.70
C LEU A 669 -4.77 -7.98 -51.21
N CYS A 670 -3.50 -8.02 -51.62
CA CYS A 670 -3.10 -8.36 -53.00
C CYS A 670 -3.11 -9.87 -53.26
N THR A 671 -3.19 -10.69 -52.22
CA THR A 671 -3.20 -12.16 -52.33
C THR A 671 -4.58 -12.68 -52.71
N ASP A 672 -4.71 -13.99 -52.93
CA ASP A 672 -5.97 -14.67 -53.23
C ASP A 672 -7.03 -14.53 -52.12
N TYR A 673 -6.62 -14.21 -50.89
CA TYR A 673 -7.53 -13.86 -49.80
C TYR A 673 -8.33 -12.58 -50.08
N GLY A 674 -7.74 -11.63 -50.83
CA GLY A 674 -8.34 -10.34 -51.17
C GLY A 674 -9.27 -10.36 -52.38
N TYR A 675 -9.46 -11.51 -53.04
CA TYR A 675 -10.30 -11.61 -54.24
C TYR A 675 -11.78 -11.43 -53.97
N ILE A 676 -12.44 -10.72 -54.89
CA ILE A 676 -13.83 -10.31 -54.75
C ILE A 676 -14.72 -11.23 -55.60
N VAL A 677 -15.78 -11.77 -54.99
CA VAL A 677 -16.73 -12.70 -55.59
C VAL A 677 -18.18 -12.20 -55.49
N PRO A 678 -19.05 -12.46 -56.48
CA PRO A 678 -20.46 -12.10 -56.42
C PRO A 678 -21.25 -13.12 -55.60
N ARG A 679 -21.83 -12.66 -54.48
CA ARG A 679 -22.60 -13.49 -53.54
C ARG A 679 -23.64 -14.38 -54.22
N GLU A 680 -24.39 -13.82 -55.14
CA GLU A 680 -25.50 -14.50 -55.80
C GLU A 680 -25.05 -15.66 -56.70
N ASP A 681 -23.82 -15.65 -57.22
CA ASP A 681 -23.31 -16.78 -58.01
C ASP A 681 -22.58 -17.80 -57.14
N VAL A 682 -21.99 -17.38 -56.02
CA VAL A 682 -21.39 -18.30 -55.03
C VAL A 682 -22.45 -19.16 -54.35
N GLU A 683 -23.58 -18.56 -53.96
CA GLU A 683 -24.67 -19.27 -53.26
C GLU A 683 -25.54 -20.13 -54.20
N ARG A 684 -25.27 -20.11 -55.52
CA ARG A 684 -26.05 -20.89 -56.49
C ARG A 684 -25.63 -22.37 -56.48
N PRO A 685 -26.60 -23.31 -56.50
CA PRO A 685 -26.31 -24.72 -56.35
C PRO A 685 -25.75 -25.41 -57.61
N VAL A 686 -25.85 -24.84 -58.83
CA VAL A 686 -25.36 -25.48 -60.08
C VAL A 686 -25.04 -24.46 -61.20
N PRO A 687 -23.96 -24.64 -61.99
CA PRO A 687 -22.80 -25.50 -61.70
C PRO A 687 -22.06 -25.01 -60.46
N GLU A 688 -21.36 -25.90 -59.76
CA GLU A 688 -20.60 -25.55 -58.56
C GLU A 688 -19.63 -24.39 -58.84
N PHE A 689 -19.66 -23.36 -57.98
CA PHE A 689 -18.84 -22.15 -58.14
C PHE A 689 -17.35 -22.48 -58.31
N GLY A 690 -16.84 -23.49 -57.60
CA GLY A 690 -15.47 -23.96 -57.73
C GLY A 690 -15.09 -24.57 -59.09
N ARG A 691 -16.06 -24.94 -59.94
CA ARG A 691 -15.78 -25.44 -61.29
C ARG A 691 -16.00 -24.38 -62.37
N ARG A 692 -16.92 -23.46 -62.16
CA ARG A 692 -17.19 -22.36 -63.10
C ARG A 692 -17.39 -21.05 -62.36
N PRO A 693 -16.33 -20.49 -61.78
CA PRO A 693 -16.42 -19.27 -60.99
C PRO A 693 -16.79 -18.05 -61.85
N ILE A 694 -17.50 -17.12 -61.23
CA ILE A 694 -17.69 -15.76 -61.73
C ILE A 694 -16.79 -14.84 -60.91
N GLY A 695 -15.87 -14.13 -61.57
CA GLY A 695 -14.96 -13.17 -60.95
C GLY A 695 -14.98 -11.82 -61.65
N SER A 696 -14.05 -10.95 -61.27
CA SER A 696 -13.85 -9.58 -61.79
C SER A 696 -12.61 -9.44 -62.68
N GLY A 697 -11.84 -10.52 -62.85
CA GLY A 697 -10.57 -10.54 -63.56
C GLY A 697 -10.69 -10.53 -65.10
N PRO A 698 -9.55 -10.49 -65.80
CA PRO A 698 -9.48 -10.31 -67.25
C PRO A 698 -10.00 -11.50 -68.09
N LEU A 699 -10.00 -12.71 -67.54
CA LEU A 699 -10.46 -13.94 -68.21
C LEU A 699 -11.63 -14.56 -67.44
N ARG A 700 -12.58 -15.17 -68.14
CA ARG A 700 -13.72 -15.90 -67.55
C ARG A 700 -13.71 -17.37 -67.96
N VAL A 701 -14.15 -18.23 -67.06
CA VAL A 701 -14.23 -19.68 -67.31
C VAL A 701 -15.42 -19.99 -68.23
N VAL A 702 -15.15 -20.59 -69.39
CA VAL A 702 -16.17 -20.82 -70.43
C VAL A 702 -17.12 -21.95 -70.03
N GLU A 703 -16.53 -23.08 -69.61
CA GLU A 703 -17.21 -24.33 -69.24
C GLU A 703 -16.73 -24.82 -67.88
N PRO A 704 -17.54 -25.57 -67.11
CA PRO A 704 -17.10 -26.12 -65.83
C PRO A 704 -15.79 -26.90 -65.96
N ALA A 705 -14.78 -26.51 -65.18
CA ALA A 705 -13.44 -27.09 -65.22
C ALA A 705 -13.48 -28.62 -65.11
N ALA A 706 -12.73 -29.27 -65.99
CA ALA A 706 -12.53 -30.71 -66.00
C ALA A 706 -11.38 -31.10 -65.05
N GLU A 707 -11.25 -32.40 -64.75
CA GLU A 707 -10.20 -32.89 -63.84
C GLU A 707 -8.76 -32.64 -64.36
N ASN A 708 -8.60 -32.45 -65.67
CA ASN A 708 -7.28 -32.29 -66.31
C ASN A 708 -7.10 -30.96 -67.05
N ALA A 709 -8.13 -30.12 -67.15
CA ALA A 709 -8.04 -28.84 -67.85
C ALA A 709 -9.08 -27.81 -67.41
N VAL A 710 -8.72 -26.53 -67.52
CA VAL A 710 -9.66 -25.40 -67.51
C VAL A 710 -9.49 -24.54 -68.76
N HIS A 711 -10.61 -24.14 -69.35
CA HIS A 711 -10.67 -23.25 -70.52
C HIS A 711 -11.28 -21.90 -70.13
N MET A 712 -10.57 -20.83 -70.48
CA MET A 712 -10.97 -19.46 -70.19
C MET A 712 -10.95 -18.60 -71.46
N GLU A 713 -11.78 -17.58 -71.50
CA GLU A 713 -11.83 -16.59 -72.59
C GLU A 713 -11.77 -15.16 -72.06
N ARG A 714 -11.38 -14.23 -72.92
CA ARG A 714 -11.35 -12.80 -72.62
C ARG A 714 -12.71 -12.28 -72.14
N PHE A 715 -12.70 -11.60 -71.00
CA PHE A 715 -13.86 -10.86 -70.54
C PHE A 715 -13.89 -9.44 -71.13
N GLN A 716 -14.79 -9.21 -72.10
CA GLN A 716 -14.96 -7.92 -72.77
C GLN A 716 -15.39 -6.77 -71.84
N GLY A 717 -15.90 -7.08 -70.64
CA GLY A 717 -16.34 -6.10 -69.65
C GLY A 717 -15.28 -5.76 -68.60
N TYR A 718 -14.02 -6.20 -68.77
CA TYR A 718 -12.94 -5.89 -67.85
C TYR A 718 -12.72 -4.37 -67.76
N TRP A 719 -12.42 -3.86 -66.56
CA TRP A 719 -12.39 -2.42 -66.32
C TRP A 719 -11.27 -1.72 -67.10
N ASN A 720 -10.18 -2.44 -67.41
CA ASN A 720 -9.16 -1.99 -68.33
C ASN A 720 -9.50 -2.50 -69.73
N PRO A 721 -10.04 -1.66 -70.63
CA PRO A 721 -10.46 -2.11 -71.95
C PRO A 721 -9.28 -2.58 -72.81
N ASP A 722 -8.05 -2.16 -72.50
CA ASP A 722 -6.84 -2.48 -73.28
C ASP A 722 -6.32 -3.90 -73.02
N LEU A 723 -6.77 -4.55 -71.93
CA LEU A 723 -6.36 -5.89 -71.53
C LEU A 723 -7.56 -6.84 -71.41
N PRO A 724 -7.34 -8.17 -71.43
CA PRO A 724 -6.13 -8.86 -71.87
C PRO A 724 -5.94 -8.81 -73.40
N TYR A 725 -4.71 -9.03 -73.86
CA TYR A 725 -4.42 -9.12 -75.30
C TYR A 725 -4.88 -10.46 -75.91
N ILE A 726 -4.67 -11.59 -75.21
CA ILE A 726 -5.12 -12.92 -75.66
C ILE A 726 -6.66 -13.05 -75.75
N ASP A 727 -7.14 -13.93 -76.63
CA ASP A 727 -8.58 -14.26 -76.72
C ASP A 727 -8.99 -15.34 -75.71
N SER A 728 -8.11 -16.31 -75.46
CA SER A 728 -8.40 -17.47 -74.61
C SER A 728 -7.16 -18.12 -74.02
N LEU A 729 -7.35 -18.87 -72.94
CA LEU A 729 -6.33 -19.59 -72.18
C LEU A 729 -6.81 -21.01 -71.86
N THR A 730 -5.96 -22.00 -72.09
CA THR A 730 -6.12 -23.37 -71.57
C THR A 730 -5.00 -23.68 -70.58
N VAL A 731 -5.38 -24.14 -69.39
CA VAL A 731 -4.45 -24.68 -68.39
C VAL A 731 -4.68 -26.18 -68.27
N ARG A 732 -3.62 -26.98 -68.47
CA ARG A 732 -3.62 -28.44 -68.26
C ARG A 732 -3.06 -28.77 -66.87
N PHE A 733 -3.58 -29.81 -66.22
CA PHE A 733 -3.21 -30.19 -64.86
C PHE A 733 -2.67 -31.63 -64.78
N GLY A 734 -1.93 -31.92 -63.70
CA GLY A 734 -1.53 -33.27 -63.31
C GLY A 734 -0.46 -33.92 -64.19
N MET A 735 0.29 -33.13 -64.95
CA MET A 735 1.35 -33.61 -65.83
C MET A 735 2.65 -33.86 -65.05
N THR A 736 3.42 -34.89 -65.42
CA THR A 736 4.76 -35.12 -64.89
C THR A 736 5.76 -34.08 -65.43
N ALA A 737 6.96 -33.98 -64.84
CA ALA A 737 7.99 -33.06 -65.32
C ALA A 737 8.43 -33.40 -66.76
N GLU A 738 8.56 -34.69 -67.07
CA GLU A 738 8.89 -35.19 -68.42
C GLU A 738 7.76 -34.89 -69.41
N GLU A 739 6.50 -35.22 -69.08
CA GLU A 739 5.34 -34.90 -69.94
C GLU A 739 5.19 -33.40 -70.19
N THR A 740 5.43 -32.56 -69.18
CA THR A 740 5.36 -31.09 -69.30
C THR A 740 6.47 -30.56 -70.20
N PHE A 741 7.70 -31.06 -70.02
CA PHE A 741 8.83 -30.74 -70.87
C PHE A 741 8.57 -31.15 -72.32
N ASP A 742 8.16 -32.39 -72.56
CA ASP A 742 7.88 -32.91 -73.89
C ASP A 742 6.72 -32.17 -74.57
N ALA A 743 5.63 -31.90 -73.85
CA ALA A 743 4.51 -31.14 -74.39
C ALA A 743 4.92 -29.71 -74.78
N PHE A 744 5.83 -29.09 -74.03
CA PHE A 744 6.37 -27.79 -74.38
C PHE A 744 7.29 -27.85 -75.62
N ILE A 745 8.22 -28.81 -75.68
CA ILE A 745 9.10 -28.99 -76.83
C ILE A 745 8.31 -29.34 -78.11
N ASN A 746 7.27 -30.17 -78.00
CA ASN A 746 6.38 -30.51 -79.11
C ASN A 746 5.45 -29.36 -79.52
N GLY A 747 5.37 -28.31 -78.70
CA GLY A 747 4.61 -27.11 -79.01
C GLY A 747 3.14 -27.14 -78.63
N ASP A 748 2.74 -28.08 -77.78
CA ASP A 748 1.42 -28.18 -77.17
C ASP A 748 1.24 -27.15 -76.05
N LEU A 749 2.34 -26.68 -75.46
CA LEU A 749 2.39 -25.60 -74.47
C LEU A 749 3.16 -24.40 -75.06
N ASP A 750 2.76 -23.19 -74.66
CA ASP A 750 3.38 -21.94 -75.12
C ASP A 750 4.40 -21.39 -74.10
N TYR A 751 4.25 -21.71 -72.81
CA TYR A 751 5.28 -21.54 -71.80
C TYR A 751 5.16 -22.57 -70.66
N ILE A 752 6.25 -22.70 -69.91
CA ILE A 752 6.41 -23.54 -68.72
C ILE A 752 7.17 -22.78 -67.62
N SER A 753 6.66 -22.85 -66.39
CA SER A 753 7.19 -22.17 -65.21
C SER A 753 7.53 -23.12 -64.04
N ASP A 754 7.14 -24.39 -64.13
CA ASP A 754 7.23 -25.38 -63.05
C ASP A 754 8.02 -26.64 -63.50
N LEU A 755 9.32 -26.49 -63.79
CA LEU A 755 10.22 -27.61 -64.10
C LEU A 755 11.39 -27.73 -63.10
N PRO A 756 11.88 -28.96 -62.81
CA PRO A 756 13.13 -29.17 -62.10
C PRO A 756 14.33 -28.54 -62.81
N LEU A 757 15.31 -28.07 -62.04
CA LEU A 757 16.51 -27.42 -62.58
C LEU A 757 17.37 -28.32 -63.47
N THR A 758 17.21 -29.64 -63.38
CA THR A 758 17.90 -30.60 -64.26
C THR A 758 17.59 -30.39 -65.74
N TYR A 759 16.41 -29.84 -66.07
CA TYR A 759 16.03 -29.50 -67.44
C TYR A 759 16.62 -28.17 -67.92
N LEU A 760 17.17 -27.34 -67.02
CA LEU A 760 17.69 -26.02 -67.37
C LEU A 760 18.85 -26.11 -68.36
N THR A 761 19.76 -27.07 -68.19
CA THR A 761 20.89 -27.28 -69.12
C THR A 761 20.39 -27.63 -70.52
N GLU A 762 19.43 -28.55 -70.62
CA GLU A 762 18.86 -28.94 -71.92
C GLU A 762 18.09 -27.78 -72.57
N LEU A 763 17.32 -27.02 -71.80
CA LEU A 763 16.64 -25.82 -72.30
C LEU A 763 17.63 -24.74 -72.78
N LYS A 764 18.79 -24.61 -72.11
CA LYS A 764 19.87 -23.69 -72.52
C LYS A 764 20.54 -24.14 -73.83
N GLU A 765 20.61 -25.45 -74.10
CA GLU A 765 21.16 -26.00 -75.34
C GLU A 765 20.22 -25.85 -76.54
N ARG A 766 18.90 -25.76 -76.32
CA ARG A 766 17.86 -25.57 -77.36
C ARG A 766 17.64 -24.10 -77.74
N THR A 767 18.75 -23.36 -77.90
CA THR A 767 18.74 -21.94 -78.24
C THR A 767 18.04 -21.70 -79.58
N GLY A 768 17.02 -20.83 -79.58
CA GLY A 768 16.24 -20.48 -80.79
C GLY A 768 14.93 -21.26 -80.98
N GLU A 769 14.78 -22.41 -80.33
CA GLU A 769 13.49 -23.12 -80.22
C GLU A 769 12.72 -22.69 -78.97
N VAL A 770 13.45 -22.25 -77.94
CA VAL A 770 12.95 -21.86 -76.62
C VAL A 770 13.64 -20.58 -76.15
N HIS A 771 12.93 -19.78 -75.36
CA HIS A 771 13.47 -18.63 -74.64
C HIS A 771 13.39 -18.84 -73.14
N LEU A 772 14.44 -18.45 -72.43
CA LEU A 772 14.56 -18.56 -70.98
C LEU A 772 14.61 -17.19 -70.32
N LEU A 773 13.88 -17.04 -69.23
CA LEU A 773 13.99 -15.92 -68.28
C LEU A 773 14.27 -16.48 -66.89
N GLU A 774 15.17 -15.85 -66.14
CA GLU A 774 15.54 -16.23 -64.77
C GLU A 774 15.28 -15.05 -63.82
N ALA A 775 14.54 -15.26 -62.73
CA ALA A 775 14.27 -14.24 -61.72
C ALA A 775 14.41 -14.79 -60.30
N LEU A 776 14.80 -13.90 -59.38
CA LEU A 776 14.81 -14.19 -57.96
C LEU A 776 13.38 -14.48 -57.49
N GLN A 777 13.21 -15.52 -56.68
CA GLN A 777 11.97 -15.72 -55.92
C GLN A 777 12.19 -15.29 -54.49
N LEU A 778 11.15 -14.72 -53.89
CA LEU A 778 11.13 -14.45 -52.46
C LEU A 778 11.01 -15.78 -51.70
N GLN A 779 12.15 -16.44 -51.52
CA GLN A 779 12.27 -17.79 -50.99
C GLN A 779 13.59 -17.95 -50.22
N THR A 780 13.55 -18.76 -49.17
CA THR A 780 14.75 -19.16 -48.42
C THR A 780 14.73 -20.66 -48.14
N ARG A 781 15.78 -21.38 -48.57
CA ARG A 781 16.05 -22.78 -48.21
C ARG A 781 16.88 -22.83 -46.94
N MET A 782 16.51 -23.68 -45.99
CA MET A 782 17.18 -23.79 -44.70
C MET A 782 17.15 -25.20 -44.11
N LEU A 783 18.11 -25.47 -43.21
CA LEU A 783 18.01 -26.55 -42.24
C LEU A 783 17.45 -25.99 -40.94
N ILE A 784 16.32 -26.50 -40.50
CA ILE A 784 15.65 -26.11 -39.25
C ILE A 784 16.13 -27.04 -38.15
N PHE A 785 16.55 -26.48 -37.02
CA PHE A 785 17.00 -27.26 -35.86
C PHE A 785 15.91 -27.34 -34.80
N ASP A 786 15.75 -28.51 -34.17
CA ASP A 786 15.01 -28.61 -32.92
C ASP A 786 15.84 -28.00 -31.78
N CYS A 787 15.63 -26.71 -31.52
CA CYS A 787 16.40 -25.92 -30.57
C CYS A 787 16.19 -26.33 -29.10
N GLU A 788 15.25 -27.25 -28.81
CA GLU A 788 15.05 -27.81 -27.47
C GLU A 788 15.73 -29.18 -27.28
N ARG A 789 16.16 -29.84 -28.36
CA ARG A 789 16.69 -31.21 -28.33
C ARG A 789 18.21 -31.23 -28.19
N PRO A 790 18.79 -31.84 -27.15
CA PRO A 790 20.23 -32.10 -27.11
C PRO A 790 20.66 -33.00 -28.29
N PRO A 791 21.80 -32.73 -28.96
CA PRO A 791 22.78 -31.67 -28.68
C PRO A 791 22.44 -30.30 -29.30
N LEU A 792 21.42 -30.24 -30.16
CA LEU A 792 20.98 -29.03 -30.89
C LEU A 792 20.43 -27.92 -29.99
N SER A 793 20.13 -28.22 -28.72
CA SER A 793 19.79 -27.21 -27.73
C SER A 793 20.93 -26.25 -27.39
N ASP A 794 22.18 -26.66 -27.61
CA ASP A 794 23.35 -25.79 -27.46
C ASP A 794 23.57 -24.95 -28.72
N VAL A 795 23.53 -23.63 -28.58
CA VAL A 795 23.76 -22.68 -29.69
C VAL A 795 25.10 -22.92 -30.39
N ARG A 796 26.14 -23.32 -29.65
CA ARG A 796 27.48 -23.55 -30.21
C ARG A 796 27.47 -24.74 -31.18
N VAL A 797 26.68 -25.77 -30.89
CA VAL A 797 26.49 -26.91 -31.81
C VAL A 797 25.79 -26.47 -33.09
N ARG A 798 24.74 -25.65 -32.99
CA ARG A 798 24.04 -25.12 -34.16
C ARG A 798 24.93 -24.21 -35.00
N GLN A 799 25.68 -23.31 -34.36
CA GLN A 799 26.66 -22.46 -35.02
C GLN A 799 27.76 -23.28 -35.69
N ALA A 800 28.25 -24.35 -35.06
CA ALA A 800 29.23 -25.24 -35.67
C ALA A 800 28.70 -25.89 -36.96
N ILE A 801 27.44 -26.35 -36.94
CA ILE A 801 26.76 -26.86 -38.15
C ILE A 801 26.72 -25.78 -39.24
N CYS A 802 26.36 -24.54 -38.90
CA CYS A 802 26.32 -23.43 -39.86
C CYS A 802 27.70 -23.12 -40.47
N TYR A 803 28.77 -23.05 -39.65
CA TYR A 803 30.15 -22.83 -40.12
C TYR A 803 30.72 -24.01 -40.94
N ALA A 804 30.24 -25.23 -40.70
CA ALA A 804 30.72 -26.41 -41.41
C ALA A 804 30.18 -26.51 -42.84
N ILE A 805 29.00 -25.96 -43.15
CA ILE A 805 28.36 -26.12 -44.46
C ILE A 805 29.06 -25.27 -45.53
N ASN A 806 29.45 -25.87 -46.66
CA ASN A 806 29.96 -25.15 -47.82
C ASN A 806 28.79 -24.63 -48.66
N GLN A 807 28.27 -23.47 -48.29
CA GLN A 807 27.14 -22.87 -48.99
C GLN A 807 27.41 -22.67 -50.50
N GLN A 808 28.62 -22.24 -50.88
CA GLN A 808 28.98 -22.01 -52.29
C GLN A 808 28.99 -23.30 -53.11
N GLN A 809 29.56 -24.38 -52.55
CA GLN A 809 29.55 -25.69 -53.20
C GLN A 809 28.13 -26.27 -53.26
N PHE A 810 27.34 -26.11 -52.19
CA PHE A 810 25.93 -26.50 -52.16
C PHE A 810 25.13 -25.80 -53.27
N LEU A 811 25.31 -24.49 -53.47
CA LEU A 811 24.64 -23.75 -54.54
C LEU A 811 25.03 -24.26 -55.94
N LYS A 812 26.30 -24.60 -56.14
CA LYS A 812 26.79 -25.13 -57.41
C LYS A 812 26.20 -26.51 -57.73
N ASP A 813 26.21 -27.43 -56.77
CA ASP A 813 25.82 -28.83 -56.98
C ASP A 813 24.30 -29.05 -56.96
N VAL A 814 23.56 -28.21 -56.24
CA VAL A 814 22.09 -28.31 -56.12
C VAL A 814 21.38 -27.41 -57.13
N TYR A 815 21.89 -26.21 -57.38
CA TYR A 815 21.22 -25.21 -58.21
C TYR A 815 21.96 -24.88 -59.51
N GLY A 816 23.09 -25.52 -59.83
CA GLY A 816 23.84 -25.23 -61.06
C GLY A 816 24.33 -23.78 -61.15
N GLY A 817 24.49 -23.10 -60.00
CA GLY A 817 24.99 -21.72 -59.93
C GLY A 817 23.96 -20.62 -60.18
N ILE A 818 22.65 -20.94 -60.27
CA ILE A 818 21.59 -19.95 -60.42
C ILE A 818 20.88 -19.59 -59.11
N ALA A 819 21.41 -19.95 -57.94
CA ALA A 819 20.86 -19.52 -56.65
C ALA A 819 21.88 -18.64 -55.91
N GLU A 820 21.38 -17.79 -55.02
CA GLU A 820 22.20 -16.88 -54.23
C GLU A 820 22.39 -17.45 -52.81
N ALA A 821 23.55 -17.19 -52.22
CA ALA A 821 23.86 -17.57 -50.85
C ALA A 821 22.93 -16.83 -49.88
N ALA A 822 22.28 -17.57 -48.98
CA ALA A 822 21.45 -16.97 -47.96
C ALA A 822 22.30 -16.49 -46.79
N THR A 823 22.35 -15.18 -46.58
CA THR A 823 23.07 -14.54 -45.47
C THR A 823 22.18 -14.32 -44.24
N GLY A 824 20.91 -14.70 -44.33
CA GLY A 824 19.90 -14.60 -43.28
C GLY A 824 18.56 -15.18 -43.75
N PRO A 825 17.46 -14.94 -43.01
CA PRO A 825 16.15 -15.43 -43.35
C PRO A 825 15.49 -14.62 -44.48
N ILE A 826 15.77 -13.31 -44.56
CA ILE A 826 15.14 -12.38 -45.49
C ILE A 826 15.83 -12.47 -46.87
N PRO A 827 15.11 -12.78 -47.96
CA PRO A 827 15.68 -12.80 -49.31
C PRO A 827 15.93 -11.39 -49.87
N PRO A 828 16.82 -11.27 -50.89
CA PRO A 828 17.09 -9.99 -51.54
C PRO A 828 15.83 -9.33 -52.12
N GLY A 829 15.76 -8.01 -52.01
CA GLY A 829 14.64 -7.20 -52.53
C GLY A 829 13.53 -6.92 -51.53
N LEU A 830 13.57 -7.49 -50.31
CA LEU A 830 12.69 -7.11 -49.21
C LEU A 830 13.33 -6.04 -48.31
N LEU A 831 12.47 -5.35 -47.55
CA LEU A 831 12.89 -4.38 -46.54
C LEU A 831 13.79 -5.05 -45.48
N GLY A 832 14.79 -4.34 -44.96
CA GLY A 832 15.70 -4.90 -43.94
C GLY A 832 16.68 -5.97 -44.45
N TYR A 833 16.67 -6.28 -45.74
CA TYR A 833 17.76 -7.05 -46.36
C TYR A 833 19.00 -6.16 -46.50
N ASP A 834 20.09 -6.55 -45.83
CA ASP A 834 21.38 -5.89 -45.95
C ASP A 834 22.31 -6.71 -46.86
N PRO A 835 22.68 -6.22 -48.06
CA PRO A 835 23.60 -6.93 -48.96
C PRO A 835 25.03 -7.02 -48.41
N SER A 836 25.39 -6.22 -47.39
CA SER A 836 26.69 -6.27 -46.72
C SER A 836 26.75 -7.27 -45.57
N GLN A 837 25.61 -7.79 -45.13
CA GLN A 837 25.53 -8.78 -44.07
C GLN A 837 26.23 -10.07 -44.47
N THR A 838 27.20 -10.48 -43.65
CA THR A 838 27.86 -11.78 -43.79
C THR A 838 27.16 -12.77 -42.88
N GLY A 839 26.57 -13.82 -43.47
CA GLY A 839 26.04 -14.97 -42.72
C GLY A 839 27.17 -15.82 -42.12
N TYR A 840 27.10 -17.14 -42.30
CA TYR A 840 28.14 -18.06 -41.85
C TYR A 840 29.10 -18.40 -42.99
N PRO A 841 30.27 -17.75 -43.11
CA PRO A 841 31.29 -18.20 -44.05
C PRO A 841 31.81 -19.58 -43.62
N ARG A 842 32.15 -20.46 -44.55
CA ARG A 842 32.69 -21.79 -44.20
C ARG A 842 33.98 -21.65 -43.40
N ASP A 843 34.01 -22.22 -42.19
CA ASP A 843 35.17 -22.27 -41.30
C ASP A 843 35.12 -23.56 -40.45
N VAL A 844 35.79 -24.60 -40.96
CA VAL A 844 35.77 -25.94 -40.37
C VAL A 844 36.50 -25.98 -39.02
N ASP A 845 37.57 -25.21 -38.87
CA ASP A 845 38.36 -25.20 -37.62
C ASP A 845 37.57 -24.53 -36.51
N ARG A 846 36.89 -23.42 -36.80
CA ARG A 846 35.97 -22.78 -35.86
C ARG A 846 34.78 -23.68 -35.50
N ALA A 847 34.25 -24.42 -36.47
CA ALA A 847 33.18 -25.37 -36.21
C ALA A 847 33.61 -26.48 -35.23
N ARG A 848 34.83 -27.02 -35.38
CA ARG A 848 35.38 -28.02 -34.42
C ARG A 848 35.60 -27.43 -33.03
N ASP A 849 36.18 -26.24 -32.93
CA ASP A 849 36.38 -25.54 -31.65
C ASP A 849 35.05 -25.29 -30.91
N LEU A 850 34.00 -24.90 -31.63
CA LEU A 850 32.65 -24.74 -31.06
C LEU A 850 32.06 -26.07 -30.55
N LEU A 851 32.26 -27.18 -31.27
CA LEU A 851 31.85 -28.51 -30.80
C LEU A 851 32.63 -28.96 -29.57
N ASP A 852 33.94 -28.70 -29.53
CA ASP A 852 34.80 -28.99 -28.38
C ASP A 852 34.33 -28.22 -27.13
N GLN A 853 34.05 -26.93 -27.28
CA GLN A 853 33.52 -26.09 -26.20
C GLN A 853 32.13 -26.55 -25.73
N ALA A 854 31.34 -27.14 -26.63
CA ALA A 854 30.04 -27.74 -26.31
C ALA A 854 30.15 -29.17 -25.74
N GLY A 855 31.35 -29.76 -25.69
CA GLY A 855 31.59 -31.10 -25.15
C GLY A 855 31.39 -32.25 -26.14
N TYR A 856 31.38 -31.97 -27.45
CA TYR A 856 31.15 -32.93 -28.54
C TYR A 856 32.40 -33.13 -29.43
N THR A 857 33.58 -33.32 -28.82
CA THR A 857 34.87 -33.45 -29.51
C THR A 857 34.93 -34.57 -30.56
N GLU A 858 34.24 -35.69 -30.33
CA GLU A 858 34.17 -36.82 -31.29
C GLU A 858 32.96 -36.71 -32.24
N GLY A 859 32.24 -35.59 -32.20
CA GLY A 859 30.97 -35.38 -32.87
C GLY A 859 29.83 -36.23 -32.29
N PHE A 860 28.76 -36.40 -33.07
CA PHE A 860 27.56 -37.16 -32.67
C PHE A 860 26.78 -37.65 -33.90
N ASP A 861 25.85 -38.58 -33.68
CA ASP A 861 24.93 -39.07 -34.69
C ASP A 861 23.60 -38.29 -34.62
N THR A 862 23.05 -37.91 -35.77
CA THR A 862 21.73 -37.26 -35.86
C THR A 862 21.02 -37.64 -37.16
N GLU A 863 19.75 -37.24 -37.29
CA GLU A 863 18.91 -37.50 -38.46
C GLU A 863 18.44 -36.16 -39.06
N ILE A 864 18.47 -36.06 -40.39
CA ILE A 864 17.88 -34.97 -41.16
C ILE A 864 16.67 -35.52 -41.92
N TRP A 865 15.48 -35.00 -41.61
CA TRP A 865 14.29 -35.30 -42.40
C TRP A 865 14.28 -34.41 -43.64
N TRP A 866 13.91 -34.97 -44.79
CA TRP A 866 13.96 -34.30 -46.08
C TRP A 866 12.67 -34.54 -46.88
N LEU A 867 12.17 -33.50 -47.55
CA LEU A 867 10.97 -33.57 -48.40
C LEU A 867 11.28 -33.90 -49.87
N ASP A 868 12.50 -33.58 -50.31
CA ASP A 868 12.95 -33.74 -51.70
C ASP A 868 13.68 -35.08 -51.87
N THR A 869 13.83 -35.59 -53.08
CA THR A 869 14.68 -36.77 -53.39
C THR A 869 15.93 -36.40 -54.18
N VAL A 870 16.26 -35.10 -54.29
CA VAL A 870 17.51 -34.64 -54.94
C VAL A 870 18.73 -35.10 -54.13
N ASN A 871 19.45 -36.09 -54.68
CA ASN A 871 20.61 -36.73 -54.03
C ASN A 871 21.80 -35.78 -53.81
N SER A 872 22.01 -34.76 -54.66
CA SER A 872 23.20 -33.90 -54.56
C SER A 872 23.21 -33.04 -53.30
N ALA A 873 22.06 -32.51 -52.87
CA ALA A 873 21.94 -31.74 -51.63
C ALA A 873 22.30 -32.59 -50.39
N VAL A 874 21.90 -33.86 -50.41
CA VAL A 874 22.13 -34.82 -49.32
C VAL A 874 23.62 -35.17 -49.22
N GLU A 875 24.29 -35.41 -50.34
CA GLU A 875 25.72 -35.72 -50.36
C GLU A 875 26.58 -34.54 -49.88
N CYS A 876 26.29 -33.31 -50.32
CA CYS A 876 26.99 -32.11 -49.85
C CYS A 876 26.91 -31.98 -48.32
N LEU A 877 25.69 -32.02 -47.78
CA LEU A 877 25.45 -31.86 -46.35
C LEU A 877 26.06 -33.01 -45.52
N LYS A 878 25.97 -34.26 -46.00
CA LYS A 878 26.62 -35.41 -45.34
C LYS A 878 28.13 -35.24 -45.26
N ASN A 879 28.77 -34.84 -46.36
CA ASN A 879 30.23 -34.71 -46.42
C ASN A 879 30.71 -33.55 -45.54
N ASP A 880 30.02 -32.41 -45.59
CA ASP A 880 30.38 -31.21 -44.81
C ASP A 880 30.27 -31.47 -43.30
N LEU A 881 29.21 -32.11 -42.85
CA LEU A 881 28.99 -32.39 -41.42
C LEU A 881 29.90 -33.51 -40.90
N ALA A 882 30.23 -34.51 -41.74
CA ALA A 882 31.19 -35.56 -41.37
C ALA A 882 32.60 -35.01 -41.12
N GLU A 883 33.00 -33.92 -41.76
CA GLU A 883 34.31 -33.29 -41.58
C GLU A 883 34.52 -32.74 -40.15
N ILE A 884 33.43 -32.41 -39.46
CA ILE A 884 33.41 -31.99 -38.05
C ILE A 884 32.94 -33.10 -37.09
N GLY A 885 32.88 -34.35 -37.57
CA GLY A 885 32.53 -35.53 -36.77
C GLY A 885 31.03 -35.81 -36.62
N ILE A 886 30.15 -34.97 -37.19
CA ILE A 886 28.70 -35.18 -37.14
C ILE A 886 28.28 -36.15 -38.24
N ARG A 887 27.71 -37.29 -37.84
CA ARG A 887 27.24 -38.34 -38.77
C ARG A 887 25.73 -38.22 -38.92
N VAL A 888 25.26 -37.98 -40.15
CA VAL A 888 23.85 -37.71 -40.43
C VAL A 888 23.19 -38.82 -41.27
N GLU A 889 22.07 -39.35 -40.77
CA GLU A 889 21.16 -40.18 -41.55
C GLU A 889 20.06 -39.32 -42.18
N PHE A 890 19.73 -39.54 -43.46
CA PHE A 890 18.68 -38.80 -44.14
C PHE A 890 17.42 -39.64 -44.24
N ARG A 891 16.30 -39.07 -43.79
CA ARG A 891 14.98 -39.71 -43.86
C ARG A 891 14.05 -38.93 -44.77
N TYR A 892 13.66 -39.56 -45.86
CA TYR A 892 12.71 -39.00 -46.82
C TYR A 892 11.28 -39.23 -46.33
N VAL A 893 10.49 -38.15 -46.23
CA VAL A 893 9.14 -38.18 -45.69
C VAL A 893 8.17 -37.37 -46.54
N SER A 894 6.88 -37.71 -46.47
CA SER A 894 5.84 -36.88 -47.10
C SER A 894 5.66 -35.55 -46.35
N ALA A 895 5.13 -34.52 -47.03
CA ALA A 895 4.82 -33.23 -46.39
C ALA A 895 3.93 -33.36 -45.15
N ALA A 896 2.93 -34.26 -45.20
CA ALA A 896 2.02 -34.50 -44.07
C ALA A 896 2.71 -35.21 -42.89
N GLU A 897 3.57 -36.20 -43.17
CA GLU A 897 4.35 -36.88 -42.13
C GLU A 897 5.35 -35.94 -41.48
N MET A 898 6.03 -35.15 -42.30
CA MET A 898 6.97 -34.15 -41.85
C MET A 898 6.30 -33.08 -40.98
N GLN A 899 5.15 -32.55 -41.39
CA GLN A 899 4.39 -31.58 -40.60
C GLN A 899 3.96 -32.18 -39.25
N ARG A 900 3.50 -33.44 -39.27
CA ARG A 900 3.14 -34.16 -38.05
C ARG A 900 4.37 -34.33 -37.14
N GLY A 901 5.50 -34.71 -37.72
CA GLY A 901 6.75 -34.94 -37.01
C GLY A 901 7.28 -33.66 -36.34
N LEU A 902 7.28 -32.54 -37.07
CA LEU A 902 7.64 -31.23 -36.55
C LEU A 902 6.71 -30.83 -35.38
N ARG A 903 5.39 -30.94 -35.56
CA ARG A 903 4.42 -30.65 -34.48
C ARG A 903 4.59 -31.56 -33.27
N SER A 904 4.93 -32.83 -33.47
CA SER A 904 5.22 -33.77 -32.37
C SER A 904 6.64 -33.67 -31.83
N LYS A 905 7.46 -32.72 -32.31
CA LYS A 905 8.86 -32.54 -31.92
C LYS A 905 9.70 -33.82 -32.04
N THR A 906 9.46 -34.62 -33.08
CA THR A 906 10.18 -35.87 -33.32
C THR A 906 11.38 -35.69 -34.25
N VAL A 907 11.42 -34.61 -35.02
CA VAL A 907 12.42 -34.35 -36.07
C VAL A 907 13.59 -33.54 -35.50
N PRO A 908 14.83 -34.07 -35.46
CA PRO A 908 15.96 -33.30 -34.94
C PRO A 908 16.36 -32.14 -35.87
N ILE A 909 16.49 -32.43 -37.16
CA ILE A 909 16.81 -31.43 -38.19
C ILE A 909 15.87 -31.64 -39.38
N ALA A 910 15.25 -30.56 -39.88
CA ALA A 910 14.36 -30.62 -41.03
C ALA A 910 14.87 -29.75 -42.18
N GLY A 911 14.98 -30.32 -43.37
CA GLY A 911 15.16 -29.55 -44.61
C GLY A 911 13.87 -28.92 -45.09
N ARG A 912 13.90 -27.61 -45.33
CA ARG A 912 12.73 -26.86 -45.79
C ARG A 912 13.04 -25.74 -46.76
N ASP A 913 12.04 -25.45 -47.58
CA ASP A 913 11.90 -24.23 -48.36
C ASP A 913 10.76 -23.40 -47.78
N TRP A 914 10.98 -22.11 -47.60
CA TRP A 914 9.93 -21.15 -47.27
C TRP A 914 9.75 -20.17 -48.44
N TYR A 915 8.52 -19.96 -48.88
CA TYR A 915 8.16 -19.02 -49.94
C TYR A 915 7.31 -17.90 -49.35
N ALA A 916 7.52 -16.66 -49.82
CA ALA A 916 6.73 -15.53 -49.36
C ALA A 916 5.27 -15.63 -49.79
N ASP A 917 4.34 -15.51 -48.85
CA ASP A 917 2.92 -15.33 -49.17
C ASP A 917 2.62 -13.87 -49.58
N TYR A 918 3.37 -12.93 -48.99
CA TYR A 918 3.33 -11.49 -49.26
C TYR A 918 4.76 -10.92 -49.14
N PRO A 919 5.08 -9.82 -49.85
CA PRO A 919 6.44 -9.31 -49.98
C PRO A 919 6.81 -8.42 -48.79
N ASP A 920 6.76 -8.98 -47.58
CA ASP A 920 7.15 -8.28 -46.35
C ASP A 920 8.06 -9.17 -45.48
N PRO A 921 9.09 -8.61 -44.82
CA PRO A 921 10.01 -9.40 -44.00
C PRO A 921 9.36 -10.10 -42.81
N ASP A 922 8.19 -9.64 -42.36
CA ASP A 922 7.36 -10.34 -41.38
C ASP A 922 7.15 -11.83 -41.76
N ASN A 923 6.97 -12.11 -43.07
CA ASN A 923 6.76 -13.46 -43.58
C ASN A 923 7.99 -14.37 -43.41
N PHE A 924 9.20 -13.81 -43.31
CA PHE A 924 10.45 -14.57 -43.08
C PHE A 924 10.96 -14.46 -41.64
N THR A 925 10.35 -13.61 -40.82
CA THR A 925 10.79 -13.34 -39.45
C THR A 925 9.73 -13.79 -38.46
N TYR A 926 8.68 -13.01 -38.25
CA TYR A 926 7.58 -13.36 -37.34
C TYR A 926 6.98 -14.74 -37.64
N VAL A 927 6.68 -15.02 -38.91
CA VAL A 927 5.99 -16.27 -39.29
C VAL A 927 6.84 -17.50 -38.97
N LEU A 928 8.16 -17.40 -39.09
CA LEU A 928 9.07 -18.54 -38.90
C LEU A 928 9.65 -18.64 -37.48
N PHE A 929 9.94 -17.50 -36.85
CA PHE A 929 10.77 -17.45 -35.65
C PHE A 929 10.09 -16.87 -34.42
N ASN A 930 8.90 -16.26 -34.53
CA ASN A 930 8.17 -15.84 -33.34
C ASN A 930 7.65 -17.07 -32.59
N SER A 931 7.99 -17.17 -31.30
CA SER A 931 7.72 -18.34 -30.47
C SER A 931 6.22 -18.62 -30.29
N LYS A 932 5.37 -17.59 -30.39
CA LYS A 932 3.91 -17.72 -30.31
C LYS A 932 3.27 -18.23 -31.60
N ASN A 933 4.01 -18.23 -32.72
CA ASN A 933 3.51 -18.57 -34.04
C ASN A 933 4.07 -19.90 -34.61
N GLN A 934 4.55 -20.79 -33.75
CA GLN A 934 5.27 -22.01 -34.17
C GLN A 934 4.39 -23.19 -34.63
N ASN A 935 3.09 -22.98 -34.83
CA ASN A 935 2.15 -24.02 -35.23
C ASN A 935 2.22 -24.39 -36.73
N LEU A 936 2.76 -23.48 -37.55
CA LEU A 936 2.87 -23.59 -39.00
C LEU A 936 4.22 -24.22 -39.43
N PHE A 937 5.34 -23.72 -38.89
CA PHE A 937 6.69 -24.09 -39.35
C PHE A 937 7.65 -24.64 -38.27
N THR A 938 7.17 -24.78 -37.02
CA THR A 938 7.81 -25.40 -35.82
C THR A 938 9.34 -25.51 -35.82
N VAL A 939 10.01 -24.39 -35.51
CA VAL A 939 11.49 -24.30 -35.33
C VAL A 939 11.93 -24.53 -33.86
N THR A 940 10.99 -24.71 -32.92
CA THR A 940 11.20 -24.84 -31.45
C THR A 940 12.14 -23.79 -30.82
N TYR A 941 12.34 -22.66 -31.50
CA TYR A 941 13.19 -21.55 -31.07
C TYR A 941 12.39 -20.53 -30.25
N ALA A 942 12.94 -20.03 -29.16
CA ALA A 942 12.27 -18.98 -28.40
C ALA A 942 13.29 -17.92 -27.98
N SER A 943 13.01 -16.68 -28.36
CA SER A 943 13.78 -15.51 -27.94
C SER A 943 12.80 -14.38 -27.71
N GLU A 944 12.73 -13.92 -26.46
CA GLU A 944 11.84 -12.83 -26.06
C GLU A 944 12.12 -11.55 -26.86
N GLU A 945 13.38 -11.30 -27.19
CA GLU A 945 13.76 -10.12 -27.97
C GLU A 945 13.36 -10.25 -29.44
N VAL A 946 13.54 -11.43 -30.06
CA VAL A 946 13.05 -11.66 -31.43
C VAL A 946 11.52 -11.58 -31.46
N ASP A 947 10.83 -12.14 -30.47
CA ASP A 947 9.37 -12.07 -30.37
C ASP A 947 8.89 -10.63 -30.28
N ARG A 948 9.49 -9.84 -29.37
CA ARG A 948 9.18 -8.43 -29.17
C ARG A 948 9.43 -7.61 -30.43
N LEU A 949 10.62 -7.74 -31.03
CA LEU A 949 11.00 -6.97 -32.22
C LEU A 949 10.14 -7.34 -33.43
N THR A 950 9.86 -8.63 -33.64
CA THR A 950 9.00 -9.06 -34.75
C THR A 950 7.55 -8.61 -34.56
N GLU A 951 7.01 -8.61 -33.33
CA GLU A 951 5.69 -8.02 -33.03
C GLU A 951 5.66 -6.50 -33.24
N GLU A 952 6.71 -5.79 -32.82
CA GLU A 952 6.88 -4.35 -32.99
C GLU A 952 6.91 -3.98 -34.48
N ALA A 953 7.72 -4.69 -35.28
CA ALA A 953 7.88 -4.45 -36.71
C ALA A 953 6.57 -4.53 -37.50
N ARG A 954 5.58 -5.29 -37.01
CA ARG A 954 4.25 -5.38 -37.62
C ARG A 954 3.45 -4.08 -37.48
N SER A 955 3.66 -3.33 -36.40
CA SER A 955 2.87 -2.15 -36.02
C SER A 955 3.52 -0.81 -36.40
N VAL A 956 4.84 -0.77 -36.54
CA VAL A 956 5.57 0.43 -36.94
C VAL A 956 5.25 0.74 -38.40
N MET A 957 4.69 1.92 -38.70
CA MET A 957 4.35 2.32 -40.08
C MET A 957 5.53 2.99 -40.81
N ASN A 958 6.52 3.53 -40.09
CA ASN A 958 7.69 4.16 -40.67
C ASN A 958 8.64 3.10 -41.28
N ARG A 959 8.93 3.23 -42.57
CA ARG A 959 9.66 2.22 -43.34
C ARG A 959 11.12 2.07 -42.90
N GLU A 960 11.81 3.16 -42.57
CA GLU A 960 13.20 3.15 -42.13
C GLU A 960 13.35 2.48 -40.76
N GLN A 961 12.51 2.85 -39.78
CA GLN A 961 12.50 2.23 -38.45
C GLN A 961 12.20 0.73 -38.51
N ARG A 962 11.26 0.31 -39.37
CA ARG A 962 11.01 -1.12 -39.61
C ARG A 962 12.24 -1.84 -40.17
N ALA A 963 12.98 -1.21 -41.10
CA ALA A 963 14.18 -1.81 -41.68
C ALA A 963 15.23 -2.08 -40.60
N GLU A 964 15.49 -1.11 -39.73
CA GLU A 964 16.42 -1.24 -38.59
C GLU A 964 16.02 -2.39 -37.66
N ILE A 965 14.72 -2.54 -37.37
CA ILE A 965 14.20 -3.65 -36.56
C ILE A 965 14.48 -5.00 -37.25
N TYR A 966 14.23 -5.14 -38.56
CA TYR A 966 14.46 -6.38 -39.28
C TYR A 966 15.95 -6.72 -39.43
N GLU A 967 16.82 -5.73 -39.60
CA GLU A 967 18.27 -5.91 -39.56
C GLU A 967 18.71 -6.45 -38.18
N ARG A 968 18.15 -5.89 -37.10
CA ARG A 968 18.41 -6.35 -35.73
C ARG A 968 17.93 -7.77 -35.49
N VAL A 969 16.70 -8.10 -35.92
CA VAL A 969 16.14 -9.46 -35.84
C VAL A 969 17.03 -10.43 -36.60
N THR A 970 17.48 -10.06 -37.80
CA THR A 970 18.36 -10.94 -38.58
C THR A 970 19.70 -11.16 -37.87
N GLY A 971 20.29 -10.13 -37.27
CA GLY A 971 21.49 -10.26 -36.45
C GLY A 971 21.31 -11.26 -35.29
N LEU A 972 20.21 -11.16 -34.55
CA LEU A 972 19.89 -12.07 -33.45
C LEU A 972 19.68 -13.52 -33.93
N LEU A 973 18.98 -13.71 -35.05
CA LEU A 973 18.76 -15.04 -35.63
C LEU A 973 20.06 -15.66 -36.14
N LEU A 974 20.99 -14.85 -36.64
CA LEU A 974 22.33 -15.34 -36.93
C LEU A 974 23.02 -15.73 -35.63
N GLU A 975 23.09 -14.85 -34.62
CA GLU A 975 23.72 -15.16 -33.32
C GLU A 975 23.17 -16.44 -32.67
N ASP A 976 21.85 -16.65 -32.69
CA ASP A 976 21.21 -17.81 -32.07
C ASP A 976 21.19 -19.06 -32.96
N ALA A 977 21.47 -18.93 -34.25
CA ALA A 977 21.49 -20.00 -35.25
C ALA A 977 20.33 -21.01 -35.11
N PRO A 978 19.05 -20.61 -35.11
CA PRO A 978 17.94 -21.56 -35.05
C PRO A 978 17.77 -22.35 -36.36
N CYS A 979 18.39 -21.86 -37.44
CA CYS A 979 18.45 -22.51 -38.73
C CYS A 979 19.83 -22.31 -39.37
N ALA A 980 20.25 -23.23 -40.24
CA ALA A 980 21.28 -22.96 -41.22
C ALA A 980 20.62 -22.48 -42.53
N PHE A 981 20.75 -21.19 -42.84
CA PHE A 981 20.26 -20.62 -44.09
C PHE A 981 21.16 -21.03 -45.26
N LEU A 982 20.60 -21.67 -46.28
CA LEU A 982 21.36 -22.32 -47.36
C LEU A 982 21.32 -21.55 -48.67
N ALA A 983 20.16 -21.11 -49.12
CA ALA A 983 20.03 -20.50 -50.45
C ALA A 983 18.78 -19.63 -50.58
N HIS A 984 18.89 -18.56 -51.36
CA HIS A 984 17.77 -17.87 -51.99
C HIS A 984 17.67 -18.34 -53.44
N ARG A 985 16.55 -18.99 -53.79
CA ARG A 985 16.35 -19.61 -55.10
C ARG A 985 16.03 -18.56 -56.17
N ARG A 986 16.55 -18.78 -57.38
CA ARG A 986 15.99 -18.21 -58.61
C ARG A 986 15.15 -19.27 -59.32
N SER A 987 14.03 -18.84 -59.89
CA SER A 987 13.24 -19.66 -60.80
C SER A 987 13.43 -19.23 -62.23
N PHE A 988 13.12 -20.14 -63.15
CA PHE A 988 13.19 -19.88 -64.57
C PHE A 988 11.85 -20.15 -65.23
N VAL A 989 11.59 -19.45 -66.31
CA VAL A 989 10.48 -19.70 -67.22
C VAL A 989 11.06 -19.96 -68.59
N ALA A 990 10.59 -21.04 -69.22
CA ALA A 990 10.81 -21.29 -70.63
C ALA A 990 9.53 -20.97 -71.42
N TYR A 991 9.65 -20.23 -72.51
CA TYR A 991 8.53 -19.86 -73.37
C TYR A 991 8.91 -19.93 -74.84
N ARG A 992 7.91 -20.05 -75.71
CA ARG A 992 8.11 -20.17 -77.15
C ARG A 992 8.44 -18.81 -77.80
N PRO A 993 9.21 -18.79 -78.91
CA PRO A 993 9.60 -17.56 -79.58
C PRO A 993 8.47 -16.67 -80.07
N GLU A 994 7.30 -17.25 -80.35
CA GLU A 994 6.16 -16.48 -80.83
C GLU A 994 5.46 -15.69 -79.71
N LEU A 995 5.66 -16.07 -78.44
CA LEU A 995 5.02 -15.46 -77.28
C LEU A 995 5.81 -14.24 -76.82
N GLU A 996 5.14 -13.08 -76.82
CA GLU A 996 5.70 -11.79 -76.43
C GLU A 996 4.99 -11.26 -75.18
N GLY A 997 5.55 -10.23 -74.55
CA GLY A 997 5.03 -9.64 -73.32
C GLY A 997 5.40 -10.40 -72.04
N VAL A 998 6.22 -11.45 -72.12
CA VAL A 998 6.60 -12.27 -70.97
C VAL A 998 7.50 -11.49 -70.00
N THR A 999 7.00 -11.24 -68.80
CA THR A 999 7.70 -10.66 -67.66
C THR A 999 7.62 -11.60 -66.46
N LEU A 1000 8.67 -11.60 -65.62
CA LEU A 1000 8.70 -12.37 -64.38
C LEU A 1000 8.41 -11.47 -63.20
N HIS A 1001 7.40 -11.84 -62.42
CA HIS A 1001 7.03 -11.20 -61.17
C HIS A 1001 7.76 -11.86 -59.99
N LEU A 1002 8.00 -11.10 -58.91
CA LEU A 1002 8.64 -11.63 -57.69
C LEU A 1002 7.73 -12.59 -56.89
N LEU A 1003 6.41 -12.48 -57.08
CA LEU A 1003 5.38 -13.27 -56.42
C LEU A 1003 4.48 -13.96 -57.46
N SER A 1004 3.71 -14.94 -57.00
CA SER A 1004 2.70 -15.59 -57.85
C SER A 1004 1.49 -14.67 -58.07
N PRO A 1005 0.93 -14.59 -59.29
CA PRO A 1005 1.34 -15.31 -60.51
C PRO A 1005 2.68 -14.82 -61.06
N PHE A 1006 3.63 -15.73 -61.31
CA PHE A 1006 4.98 -15.35 -61.76
C PHE A 1006 5.00 -14.77 -63.17
N ILE A 1007 4.01 -15.12 -63.99
CA ILE A 1007 3.73 -14.49 -65.28
C ILE A 1007 2.27 -14.12 -65.26
N THR A 1008 1.93 -12.95 -65.77
CA THR A 1008 0.54 -12.50 -65.86
C THR A 1008 0.01 -12.72 -67.28
N PRO A 1009 -0.85 -13.72 -67.54
CA PRO A 1009 -1.34 -14.02 -68.90
C PRO A 1009 -2.05 -12.86 -69.60
N LYS A 1010 -2.61 -11.90 -68.85
CA LYS A 1010 -3.31 -10.74 -69.42
C LYS A 1010 -2.42 -9.83 -70.27
N ASP A 1011 -1.12 -9.81 -69.96
CA ASP A 1011 -0.11 -8.96 -70.63
C ASP A 1011 0.56 -9.66 -71.82
N LEU A 1012 0.30 -10.97 -72.00
CA LEU A 1012 0.91 -11.78 -73.05
C LEU A 1012 0.17 -11.64 -74.36
N TRP A 1013 0.90 -11.77 -75.47
CA TRP A 1013 0.33 -11.72 -76.81
C TRP A 1013 1.18 -12.51 -77.80
N PHE A 1014 0.57 -12.89 -78.93
CA PHE A 1014 1.26 -13.66 -79.96
C PHE A 1014 1.76 -12.78 -81.10
N ALA A 1015 3.07 -12.88 -81.31
CA ALA A 1015 3.78 -12.61 -82.54
C ALA A 1015 3.18 -13.14 -83.84
N GLY A 1016 2.32 -12.38 -84.52
CA GLY A 1016 1.73 -12.75 -85.81
C GLY A 1016 0.48 -13.63 -85.67
N HIS A 1017 -0.40 -13.55 -86.67
CA HIS A 1017 -1.74 -14.15 -86.62
C HIS A 1017 -1.73 -15.69 -86.47
N ARG A 1018 -1.90 -16.18 -85.24
CA ARG A 1018 -2.45 -17.53 -84.99
C ARG A 1018 -3.98 -17.44 -85.08
N SER A 1019 -4.50 -17.71 -86.27
CA SER A 1019 -5.93 -18.02 -86.44
C SER A 1019 -6.29 -19.25 -85.60
N LEU A 1020 -7.39 -19.17 -84.85
CA LEU A 1020 -8.04 -20.32 -84.21
C LEU A 1020 -8.29 -21.42 -85.26
N ALA A 1021 -7.39 -22.39 -85.36
CA ALA A 1021 -7.71 -23.68 -85.96
C ALA A 1021 -8.39 -24.49 -84.86
N ALA A 1022 -9.68 -24.75 -85.03
CA ALA A 1022 -10.43 -25.64 -84.17
C ALA A 1022 -9.76 -27.03 -84.14
N THR A 1023 -9.35 -27.45 -82.96
CA THR A 1023 -9.24 -28.85 -82.56
C THR A 1023 -9.91 -29.00 -81.21
#